data_AF-A0A8T5U497-F1
#
_entry.id   AF-A0A8T5U497-F1
#
_cell.length_a   1.000
_cell.length_b   1.000
_cell.length_c   1.000
_cell.angle_alpha   90.00
_cell.angle_beta   90.00
_cell.angle_gamma   90.00
#
_symmetry.space_group_name_H-M   'P 1'
#
loop_
_entity.id
_entity.type
_entity.pdbx_description
1 polymer ?
#
loop_
_entity_poly.entity_id
_entity_poly.type
_entity_poly.pdbx_seq_one_letter_code
_entity_poly.pdbx_strand_id
1 'polypeptide(L)'
;WEVEMILTNASNDEVTMMFRDIWIYNITSIENVTTDWLGINDFSLVNATQCYFNVTEEELEPYGAPSEFALFGYNNSDTIQHKYRAGMGAAPYILPLNGSNNLDVNILDDILNESFFYPLSIDKFNRFDGYSSDNFDSSMSFTNSSDGYYLYLEFDAITGVAEYAEGYMKIEMGESMLLNFTIQRVLDYDITDEIEWGVNIGDTFYYDFCEGGSSYADLKVEVIDIKDILLPKSQNGFMEEYIPMVFQAVYSNLSVWDGNAYTIAETNLQIGLANNFYFQYFDEGVSPELNFVYPNNIVKEDIEFMWNLDTLRIWEAPFNDIELIETTNFEITLKNTSTNFRVSIIAEKSSGIVQSYLYTEHGEVQLYYEIKHQTLVDWNLEIGDVVYYKQNSRDGETYSRASIFASYGEFVNLTLWELYSGGLFTKIPGQPELQFFKALVAEIEEFDEETGTWDNIGDELFLEANIYWPISPYAMFGGVAPPLFIPQGFTGEDFENLLAMLGGMFDEMTFTEDHVFLRNSTNNKEYDAYVDTTSGRITFMGGWMNMPGGDDSSWMYMSIYPMFNETLNSGTNVISVPNDAIGGIALSLINIITSNTEVELVNAILDHNPINTSITNGTVLYYNDLLITNTTGLENITFYIKFDESFDLENYNLTFWAWNMSGNNEWESAPPEATDMFVYDYADNSLTIIFPVGGSSGPLSIIMAVSYIYTGSEDAIPGFPLLITIGFLTISVIALIMIHLKKVKKLIP
;
A
#
# COMPACT_ATOMS: atom_id res chain seq x y z
N TRP A 1 27.55 4.09 -34.20
CA TRP A 1 26.40 4.81 -34.78
C TRP A 1 25.18 4.34 -34.04
N GLU A 2 24.38 5.26 -33.50
CA GLU A 2 23.03 4.96 -33.05
C GLU A 2 22.13 4.82 -34.25
N VAL A 3 21.28 3.81 -34.24
CA VAL A 3 20.49 3.39 -35.39
C VAL A 3 19.08 3.11 -34.90
N GLU A 4 18.10 3.82 -35.47
CA GLU A 4 16.68 3.51 -35.36
C GLU A 4 16.16 3.06 -36.72
N MET A 5 15.48 1.91 -36.78
CA MET A 5 14.89 1.40 -38.02
C MET A 5 13.48 0.87 -37.79
N ILE A 6 12.58 1.21 -38.71
CA ILE A 6 11.20 0.72 -38.80
C ILE A 6 10.98 0.22 -40.22
N LEU A 7 10.59 -1.05 -40.36
CA LEU A 7 10.30 -1.67 -41.65
C LEU A 7 8.82 -2.04 -41.75
N THR A 8 8.14 -1.45 -42.73
CA THR A 8 6.70 -1.60 -42.93
C THR A 8 6.40 -2.26 -44.28
N ASN A 9 5.44 -3.17 -44.36
CA ASN A 9 5.04 -3.75 -45.64
C ASN A 9 4.31 -2.70 -46.50
N ALA A 10 4.80 -2.46 -47.72
CA ALA A 10 4.33 -1.37 -48.57
C ALA A 10 2.89 -1.56 -49.09
N SER A 11 2.33 -2.76 -48.95
CA SER A 11 0.99 -3.10 -49.48
C SER A 11 -0.13 -2.95 -48.46
N ASN A 12 0.17 -3.08 -47.17
CA ASN A 12 -0.81 -3.09 -46.08
C ASN A 12 -0.43 -2.23 -44.87
N ASP A 13 0.71 -1.52 -44.93
CA ASP A 13 1.25 -0.65 -43.88
C ASP A 13 1.55 -1.37 -42.54
N GLU A 14 1.73 -2.70 -42.56
CA GLU A 14 2.03 -3.49 -41.37
C GLU A 14 3.52 -3.40 -40.99
N VAL A 15 3.84 -3.03 -39.74
CA VAL A 15 5.23 -2.93 -39.27
C VAL A 15 5.82 -4.32 -39.04
N THR A 16 6.67 -4.77 -39.93
CA THR A 16 7.31 -6.09 -39.84
C THR A 16 8.54 -6.13 -38.94
N MET A 17 9.13 -4.96 -38.64
CA MET A 17 10.32 -4.86 -37.81
C MET A 17 10.47 -3.45 -37.23
N MET A 18 10.95 -3.36 -35.99
CA MET A 18 11.26 -2.10 -35.31
C MET A 18 12.38 -2.33 -34.30
N PHE A 19 13.46 -1.55 -34.34
CA PHE A 19 14.52 -1.62 -33.32
C PHE A 19 15.38 -0.35 -33.24
N ARG A 20 16.03 -0.19 -32.08
CA ARG A 20 17.12 0.76 -31.80
C ARG A 20 18.37 -0.03 -31.40
N ASP A 21 19.53 0.39 -31.88
CA ASP A 21 20.80 -0.28 -31.64
C ASP A 21 22.00 0.66 -31.81
N ILE A 22 23.16 0.28 -31.27
CA ILE A 22 24.45 0.89 -31.58
C ILE A 22 25.27 -0.04 -32.45
N TRP A 23 25.57 0.44 -33.66
CA TRP A 23 26.44 -0.25 -34.60
C TRP A 23 27.85 0.28 -34.49
N ILE A 24 28.79 -0.59 -34.08
CA ILE A 24 30.22 -0.28 -34.00
C ILE A 24 30.93 -1.04 -35.12
N TYR A 25 31.60 -0.33 -36.01
CA TYR A 25 32.39 -0.93 -37.07
C TYR A 25 33.87 -0.55 -36.93
N ASN A 26 34.73 -1.55 -36.93
CA ASN A 26 36.17 -1.39 -36.98
C ASN A 26 36.67 -1.62 -38.41
N ILE A 27 37.34 -0.63 -39.01
CA ILE A 27 37.92 -0.77 -40.35
C ILE A 27 39.11 -1.73 -40.28
N THR A 28 38.97 -2.90 -40.89
CA THR A 28 39.96 -3.98 -40.79
C THR A 28 40.98 -3.97 -41.91
N SER A 29 40.59 -3.53 -43.12
CA SER A 29 41.52 -3.38 -44.24
C SER A 29 41.02 -2.41 -45.31
N ILE A 30 41.96 -1.86 -46.08
CA ILE A 30 41.70 -1.17 -47.33
C ILE A 30 42.55 -1.86 -48.40
N GLU A 31 41.91 -2.46 -49.39
CA GLU A 31 42.58 -3.26 -50.42
C GLU A 31 42.12 -2.89 -51.82
N ASN A 32 42.98 -3.12 -52.82
CA ASN A 32 42.61 -2.92 -54.22
C ASN A 32 42.07 -4.23 -54.78
N VAL A 33 40.86 -4.19 -55.32
CA VAL A 33 40.16 -5.35 -55.89
C VAL A 33 39.71 -5.05 -57.31
N THR A 34 39.70 -6.08 -58.15
CA THR A 34 39.06 -6.01 -59.47
C THR A 34 37.73 -6.76 -59.37
N THR A 35 36.60 -6.05 -59.54
CA THR A 35 35.26 -6.65 -59.45
C THR A 35 34.38 -6.27 -60.64
N ASP A 36 33.41 -7.13 -60.96
CA ASP A 36 32.43 -6.91 -62.02
C ASP A 36 31.18 -6.25 -61.43
N TRP A 37 31.21 -4.92 -61.33
CA TRP A 37 30.11 -4.10 -60.84
C TRP A 37 29.97 -2.87 -61.72
N LEU A 38 28.86 -2.83 -62.50
CA LEU A 38 28.71 -1.92 -63.64
C LEU A 38 29.91 -2.05 -64.61
N GLY A 39 30.39 -3.29 -64.81
CA GLY A 39 31.57 -3.65 -65.59
C GLY A 39 32.79 -4.03 -64.73
N ILE A 40 33.80 -4.64 -65.37
CA ILE A 40 35.06 -5.05 -64.72
C ILE A 40 35.96 -3.83 -64.50
N ASN A 41 36.15 -3.44 -63.25
CA ASN A 41 36.95 -2.27 -62.87
C ASN A 41 37.81 -2.55 -61.64
N ASP A 42 38.86 -1.74 -61.47
CA ASP A 42 39.67 -1.71 -60.25
C ASP A 42 39.04 -0.74 -59.24
N PHE A 43 38.91 -1.20 -58.00
CA PHE A 43 38.31 -0.48 -56.89
C PHE A 43 39.20 -0.54 -55.66
N SER A 44 39.06 0.44 -54.78
CA SER A 44 39.50 0.38 -53.39
C SER A 44 38.34 -0.10 -52.52
N LEU A 45 38.46 -1.31 -51.99
CA LEU A 45 37.54 -1.95 -51.06
C LEU A 45 37.95 -1.62 -49.63
N VAL A 46 37.03 -1.02 -48.88
CA VAL A 46 37.14 -0.82 -47.44
C VAL A 46 36.36 -1.94 -46.77
N ASN A 47 37.06 -2.79 -46.02
CA ASN A 47 36.45 -3.84 -45.21
C ASN A 47 36.32 -3.36 -43.76
N ALA A 48 35.21 -3.73 -43.12
CA ALA A 48 35.00 -3.49 -41.70
C ALA A 48 34.50 -4.75 -41.01
N THR A 49 34.74 -4.85 -39.71
CA THR A 49 34.16 -5.86 -38.84
C THR A 49 33.23 -5.17 -37.87
N GLN A 50 32.03 -5.73 -37.70
CA GLN A 50 31.11 -5.28 -36.66
C GLN A 50 31.62 -5.78 -35.30
N CYS A 51 31.59 -4.87 -34.32
CA CYS A 51 32.07 -5.09 -32.98
C CYS A 51 30.97 -4.79 -31.96
N TYR A 52 31.01 -5.44 -30.81
CA TYR A 52 30.30 -5.02 -29.61
C TYR A 52 31.32 -4.60 -28.55
N PHE A 53 30.89 -3.80 -27.59
CA PHE A 53 31.72 -3.45 -26.44
C PHE A 53 31.60 -4.54 -25.37
N ASN A 54 32.69 -5.26 -25.11
CA ASN A 54 32.73 -6.24 -24.03
C ASN A 54 33.03 -5.53 -22.71
N VAL A 55 31.99 -5.30 -21.91
CA VAL A 55 32.12 -4.65 -20.59
C VAL A 55 32.99 -5.42 -19.59
N THR A 56 33.13 -6.74 -19.76
CA THR A 56 33.99 -7.55 -18.87
C THR A 56 35.46 -7.40 -19.20
N GLU A 57 35.80 -7.32 -20.49
CA GLU A 57 37.19 -7.17 -20.96
C GLU A 57 37.60 -5.71 -21.16
N GLU A 58 36.64 -4.77 -21.12
CA GLU A 58 36.81 -3.34 -21.44
C GLU A 58 37.40 -3.12 -22.85
N GLU A 59 37.09 -4.02 -23.78
CA GLU A 59 37.62 -4.02 -25.16
C GLU A 59 36.49 -4.20 -26.20
N LEU A 60 36.74 -3.76 -27.43
CA LEU A 60 35.85 -4.03 -28.56
C LEU A 60 36.12 -5.42 -29.11
N GLU A 61 35.09 -6.27 -29.11
CA GLU A 61 35.19 -7.63 -29.63
C GLU A 61 34.46 -7.77 -30.97
N PRO A 62 35.09 -8.44 -31.95
CA PRO A 62 34.44 -8.73 -33.22
C PRO A 62 33.42 -9.86 -33.06
N TYR A 63 32.20 -9.68 -33.55
CA TYR A 63 31.18 -10.75 -33.58
C TYR A 63 30.72 -11.14 -34.99
N GLY A 64 31.43 -10.66 -36.01
CA GLY A 64 31.25 -11.06 -37.41
C GLY A 64 32.58 -11.18 -38.14
N ALA A 65 32.56 -11.82 -39.30
CA ALA A 65 33.71 -11.78 -40.21
C ALA A 65 33.83 -10.38 -40.87
N PRO A 66 35.04 -9.91 -41.20
CA PRO A 66 35.20 -8.73 -42.03
C PRO A 66 34.36 -8.80 -43.30
N SER A 67 33.60 -7.75 -43.59
CA SER A 67 32.75 -7.62 -44.76
C SER A 67 32.99 -6.29 -45.48
N GLU A 68 32.54 -6.22 -46.73
CA GLU A 68 32.61 -4.98 -47.51
C GLU A 68 31.79 -3.88 -46.83
N PHE A 69 32.45 -2.79 -46.44
CA PHE A 69 31.84 -1.62 -45.84
C PHE A 69 31.60 -0.52 -46.87
N ALA A 70 32.58 -0.28 -47.74
CA ALA A 70 32.47 0.64 -48.87
C ALA A 70 33.41 0.26 -50.02
N LEU A 71 33.04 0.60 -51.25
CA LEU A 71 33.82 0.34 -52.46
C LEU A 71 33.89 1.60 -53.32
N PHE A 72 35.11 2.03 -53.67
CA PHE A 72 35.37 3.23 -54.46
C PHE A 72 36.11 2.89 -55.75
N GLY A 73 35.65 3.37 -56.89
CA GLY A 73 36.24 3.08 -58.19
C GLY A 73 36.38 4.30 -59.08
N TYR A 74 37.39 4.27 -59.96
CA TYR A 74 37.57 5.27 -61.00
C TYR A 74 37.92 4.62 -62.34
N ASN A 75 37.11 4.87 -63.37
CA ASN A 75 37.39 4.43 -64.72
C ASN A 75 37.10 5.53 -65.76
N ASN A 76 38.19 6.11 -66.28
CA ASN A 76 38.16 7.13 -67.33
C ASN A 76 37.51 6.71 -68.67
N SER A 77 37.35 5.42 -68.91
CA SER A 77 36.76 4.88 -70.14
C SER A 77 35.27 4.57 -70.05
N ASP A 78 34.69 4.68 -68.84
CA ASP A 78 33.27 4.46 -68.60
C ASP A 78 32.48 5.78 -68.73
N THR A 79 31.18 5.66 -69.03
CA THR A 79 30.20 6.74 -68.93
C THR A 79 30.06 7.25 -67.50
N ILE A 80 30.15 6.38 -66.49
CA ILE A 80 30.17 6.75 -65.07
C ILE A 80 31.61 6.61 -64.58
N GLN A 81 32.34 7.73 -64.60
CA GLN A 81 33.79 7.71 -64.34
C GLN A 81 34.14 7.41 -62.88
N HIS A 82 33.29 7.85 -61.94
CA HIS A 82 33.48 7.65 -60.52
C HIS A 82 32.36 6.74 -60.00
N LYS A 83 32.72 5.71 -59.25
CA LYS A 83 31.79 4.68 -58.79
C LYS A 83 31.89 4.53 -57.29
N TYR A 84 30.74 4.43 -56.63
CA TYR A 84 30.63 4.22 -55.20
C TYR A 84 29.58 3.17 -54.88
N ARG A 85 29.90 2.23 -54.00
CA ARG A 85 28.94 1.31 -53.42
C ARG A 85 29.10 1.31 -51.90
N ALA A 86 28.04 1.61 -51.16
CA ALA A 86 27.98 1.26 -49.75
C ALA A 86 27.72 -0.25 -49.66
N GLY A 87 28.31 -0.94 -48.69
CA GLY A 87 28.13 -2.38 -48.47
C GLY A 87 26.68 -2.78 -48.15
N MET A 88 26.43 -3.29 -46.95
CA MET A 88 25.09 -3.76 -46.53
C MET A 88 24.10 -2.63 -46.15
N GLY A 89 24.44 -1.36 -46.33
CA GLY A 89 23.66 -0.21 -45.83
C GLY A 89 22.70 0.43 -46.83
N ALA A 90 21.61 1.02 -46.31
CA ALA A 90 20.70 1.92 -47.01
C ALA A 90 21.31 3.31 -47.29
N ALA A 91 22.33 3.69 -46.52
CA ALA A 91 23.04 4.96 -46.61
C ALA A 91 24.57 4.73 -46.67
N PRO A 92 25.34 5.64 -47.28
CA PRO A 92 26.79 5.60 -47.24
C PRO A 92 27.34 6.09 -45.88
N TYR A 93 28.15 5.26 -45.20
CA TYR A 93 28.78 5.62 -43.91
C TYR A 93 30.12 6.34 -44.06
N ILE A 94 30.82 6.14 -45.17
CA ILE A 94 32.11 6.76 -45.46
C ILE A 94 32.18 7.16 -46.93
N LEU A 95 32.63 8.38 -47.19
CA LEU A 95 32.76 8.97 -48.51
C LEU A 95 34.24 9.19 -48.89
N PRO A 96 34.56 9.21 -50.20
CA PRO A 96 35.93 9.39 -50.62
C PRO A 96 36.31 10.87 -50.55
N LEU A 97 37.49 11.15 -49.99
CA LEU A 97 38.07 12.50 -50.01
C LEU A 97 38.78 12.74 -51.34
N ASN A 98 38.74 13.98 -51.82
CA ASN A 98 39.47 14.38 -53.01
C ASN A 98 40.99 14.49 -52.75
N GLY A 99 41.78 14.74 -53.79
CA GLY A 99 43.25 14.88 -53.68
C GLY A 99 43.75 16.05 -52.82
N SER A 100 42.85 16.89 -52.31
CA SER A 100 43.14 17.97 -51.34
C SER A 100 42.67 17.63 -49.92
N ASN A 101 42.30 16.37 -49.65
CA ASN A 101 41.76 15.86 -48.38
C ASN A 101 40.47 16.53 -47.91
N ASN A 102 39.62 16.98 -48.85
CA ASN A 102 38.31 17.54 -48.55
C ASN A 102 37.21 16.72 -49.23
N LEU A 103 36.02 16.72 -48.64
CA LEU A 103 34.81 16.25 -49.29
C LEU A 103 34.39 17.24 -50.41
N ASP A 104 34.07 16.74 -51.60
CA ASP A 104 33.53 17.56 -52.70
C ASP A 104 32.06 17.18 -52.95
N VAL A 105 31.19 17.76 -52.13
CA VAL A 105 29.78 17.35 -52.02
C VAL A 105 29.01 17.49 -53.33
N ASN A 106 29.32 18.52 -54.15
CA ASN A 106 28.64 18.78 -55.43
C ASN A 106 28.91 17.75 -56.52
N ILE A 107 29.96 16.95 -56.38
CA ILE A 107 30.27 15.87 -57.32
C ILE A 107 29.81 14.54 -56.71
N LEU A 108 29.77 14.44 -55.38
CA LEU A 108 29.42 13.21 -54.68
C LEU A 108 27.93 12.87 -54.75
N ASP A 109 27.03 13.85 -54.75
CA ASP A 109 25.59 13.60 -54.94
C ASP A 109 25.31 12.97 -56.32
N ASP A 110 25.91 13.48 -57.39
CA ASP A 110 25.88 12.89 -58.74
C ASP A 110 26.45 11.47 -58.74
N ILE A 111 27.62 11.25 -58.14
CA ILE A 111 28.26 9.93 -58.06
C ILE A 111 27.39 8.93 -57.32
N LEU A 112 26.86 9.30 -56.15
CA LEU A 112 26.02 8.43 -55.33
C LEU A 112 24.72 8.10 -56.07
N ASN A 113 24.08 9.08 -56.70
CA ASN A 113 22.86 8.80 -57.44
C ASN A 113 23.11 7.91 -58.66
N GLU A 114 24.12 8.20 -59.49
CA GLU A 114 24.38 7.46 -60.73
C GLU A 114 24.95 6.05 -60.52
N SER A 115 25.77 5.86 -59.47
CA SER A 115 26.48 4.60 -59.25
C SER A 115 25.92 3.75 -58.11
N PHE A 116 25.30 4.35 -57.08
CA PHE A 116 24.73 3.59 -55.95
C PHE A 116 23.21 3.48 -56.05
N PHE A 117 22.47 4.59 -55.94
CA PHE A 117 21.01 4.53 -55.82
C PHE A 117 20.30 4.18 -57.13
N TYR A 118 20.67 4.79 -58.25
CA TYR A 118 20.01 4.54 -59.53
C TYR A 118 20.14 3.08 -59.99
N PRO A 119 21.33 2.44 -60.00
CA PRO A 119 21.45 1.04 -60.39
C PRO A 119 20.72 0.10 -59.43
N LEU A 120 20.78 0.38 -58.13
CA LEU A 120 20.06 -0.40 -57.12
C LEU A 120 18.55 -0.16 -57.15
N SER A 121 18.05 0.92 -57.77
CA SER A 121 16.62 1.18 -57.87
C SER A 121 15.85 0.19 -58.75
N ILE A 122 16.57 -0.59 -59.54
CA ILE A 122 15.97 -1.60 -60.44
C ILE A 122 15.53 -2.83 -59.64
N ASP A 123 16.27 -3.16 -58.58
CA ASP A 123 16.12 -4.45 -57.87
C ASP A 123 16.03 -4.32 -56.35
N LYS A 124 16.40 -3.17 -55.74
CA LYS A 124 16.53 -3.02 -54.28
C LYS A 124 15.87 -1.78 -53.71
N PHE A 125 16.03 -0.60 -54.31
CA PHE A 125 15.56 0.68 -53.74
C PHE A 125 14.53 1.39 -54.64
N ASN A 126 13.92 2.48 -54.18
CA ASN A 126 13.24 3.42 -55.06
C ASN A 126 14.25 4.25 -55.89
N ARG A 127 13.82 4.73 -57.05
CA ARG A 127 14.61 5.66 -57.87
C ARG A 127 14.49 7.08 -57.32
N PHE A 128 15.60 7.78 -57.12
CA PHE A 128 15.59 9.22 -56.85
C PHE A 128 15.66 10.02 -58.17
N ASP A 129 14.91 11.11 -58.24
CA ASP A 129 14.82 11.99 -59.42
C ASP A 129 15.08 13.47 -59.10
N GLY A 130 15.14 13.83 -57.82
CA GLY A 130 15.70 15.09 -57.34
C GLY A 130 16.85 14.83 -56.36
N TYR A 131 17.97 15.51 -56.54
CA TYR A 131 19.10 15.47 -55.61
C TYR A 131 19.75 16.85 -55.55
N SER A 132 20.26 17.19 -54.38
CA SER A 132 20.96 18.45 -54.14
C SER A 132 21.90 18.32 -52.97
N SER A 133 22.94 19.15 -52.98
CA SER A 133 23.94 19.26 -51.93
C SER A 133 24.00 20.67 -51.38
N ASP A 134 24.29 20.80 -50.08
CA ASP A 134 24.67 22.07 -49.45
C ASP A 134 26.15 22.03 -49.03
N ASN A 135 26.92 22.98 -49.55
CA ASN A 135 28.35 23.08 -49.26
C ASN A 135 28.65 23.74 -47.91
N PHE A 136 27.70 24.48 -47.32
CA PHE A 136 27.91 25.12 -46.02
C PHE A 136 27.81 24.10 -44.89
N ASP A 137 26.90 23.13 -45.02
CA ASP A 137 26.59 22.14 -43.98
C ASP A 137 27.10 20.72 -44.33
N SER A 138 27.81 20.55 -45.46
CA SER A 138 28.33 19.25 -45.93
C SER A 138 27.27 18.15 -45.98
N SER A 139 26.11 18.49 -46.53
CA SER A 139 24.93 17.62 -46.57
C SER A 139 24.46 17.33 -47.99
N MET A 140 23.77 16.20 -48.16
CA MET A 140 23.17 15.75 -49.41
C MET A 140 21.75 15.26 -49.18
N SER A 141 20.85 15.63 -50.07
CA SER A 141 19.45 15.20 -50.06
C SER A 141 19.09 14.55 -51.37
N PHE A 142 18.43 13.39 -51.31
CA PHE A 142 17.88 12.66 -52.44
C PHE A 142 16.37 12.54 -52.23
N THR A 143 15.59 12.81 -53.26
CA THR A 143 14.13 12.81 -53.21
C THR A 143 13.56 12.11 -54.43
N ASN A 144 12.44 11.45 -54.23
CA ASN A 144 11.60 10.93 -55.29
C ASN A 144 10.32 11.77 -55.34
N SER A 145 10.15 12.50 -56.44
CA SER A 145 9.06 13.46 -56.59
C SER A 145 7.69 12.82 -56.82
N SER A 146 7.63 11.52 -57.16
CA SER A 146 6.39 10.80 -57.48
C SER A 146 5.73 10.16 -56.25
N ASP A 147 6.52 9.60 -55.35
CA ASP A 147 6.10 8.69 -54.28
C ASP A 147 6.50 9.20 -52.89
N GLY A 148 7.27 10.30 -52.81
CA GLY A 148 7.59 10.99 -51.55
C GLY A 148 8.73 10.35 -50.76
N TYR A 149 9.46 9.39 -51.33
CA TYR A 149 10.66 8.82 -50.71
C TYR A 149 11.80 9.84 -50.65
N TYR A 150 12.60 9.76 -49.60
CA TYR A 150 13.75 10.63 -49.44
C TYR A 150 14.88 9.97 -48.66
N LEU A 151 16.06 10.55 -48.82
CA LEU A 151 17.24 10.26 -48.03
C LEU A 151 17.97 11.58 -47.81
N TYR A 152 18.31 11.87 -46.57
CA TYR A 152 19.13 13.00 -46.18
C TYR A 152 20.37 12.49 -45.45
N LEU A 153 21.52 13.10 -45.74
CA LEU A 153 22.81 12.70 -45.22
C LEU A 153 23.64 13.92 -44.84
N GLU A 154 24.32 13.86 -43.71
CA GLU A 154 25.31 14.85 -43.24
C GLU A 154 26.65 14.17 -42.99
N PHE A 155 27.73 14.86 -43.36
CA PHE A 155 29.09 14.32 -43.26
C PHE A 155 30.07 15.33 -42.67
N ASP A 156 31.04 14.79 -41.95
CA ASP A 156 32.24 15.54 -41.57
C ASP A 156 33.02 15.90 -42.84
N ALA A 157 33.08 17.19 -43.17
CA ALA A 157 33.75 17.72 -44.36
C ALA A 157 35.24 17.36 -44.46
N ILE A 158 35.89 17.08 -43.32
CA ILE A 158 37.31 16.78 -43.19
C ILE A 158 37.56 15.28 -43.33
N THR A 159 36.73 14.45 -42.70
CA THR A 159 36.96 12.99 -42.62
C THR A 159 36.14 12.19 -43.61
N GLY A 160 35.06 12.76 -44.16
CA GLY A 160 34.12 12.09 -45.06
C GLY A 160 33.28 11.01 -44.37
N VAL A 161 33.26 10.98 -43.04
CA VAL A 161 32.48 10.03 -42.24
C VAL A 161 31.08 10.60 -42.01
N ALA A 162 30.05 9.75 -42.15
CA ALA A 162 28.66 10.14 -41.90
C ALA A 162 28.48 10.60 -40.44
N GLU A 163 27.88 11.76 -40.25
CA GLU A 163 27.48 12.32 -38.95
C GLU A 163 26.00 12.02 -38.67
N TYR A 164 25.16 12.15 -39.69
CA TYR A 164 23.73 11.88 -39.61
C TYR A 164 23.19 11.35 -40.93
N ALA A 165 22.22 10.45 -40.88
CA ALA A 165 21.44 10.04 -42.03
C ALA A 165 20.02 9.74 -41.61
N GLU A 166 19.04 10.26 -42.34
CA GLU A 166 17.63 9.90 -42.19
C GLU A 166 17.05 9.55 -43.55
N GLY A 167 16.17 8.57 -43.62
CA GLY A 167 15.59 8.17 -44.89
C GLY A 167 14.26 7.46 -44.75
N TYR A 168 13.41 7.70 -45.73
CA TYR A 168 12.19 6.96 -45.98
C TYR A 168 12.26 6.40 -47.40
N MET A 169 12.50 5.10 -47.52
CA MET A 169 12.81 4.43 -48.78
C MET A 169 11.96 3.19 -49.00
N LYS A 170 11.69 2.88 -50.26
CA LYS A 170 11.13 1.57 -50.63
C LYS A 170 12.25 0.55 -50.79
N ILE A 171 12.12 -0.63 -50.20
CA ILE A 171 13.09 -1.73 -50.33
C ILE A 171 12.41 -2.99 -50.88
N GLU A 172 13.01 -3.64 -51.88
CA GLU A 172 12.50 -4.91 -52.43
C GLU A 172 13.23 -6.11 -51.79
N MET A 173 12.53 -6.86 -50.92
CA MET A 173 13.07 -8.05 -50.23
C MET A 173 12.18 -9.28 -50.50
N GLY A 174 11.77 -9.45 -51.75
CA GLY A 174 10.77 -10.44 -52.18
C GLY A 174 9.37 -9.83 -52.21
N GLU A 175 8.91 -9.31 -51.07
CA GLU A 175 7.80 -8.34 -51.00
C GLU A 175 8.35 -6.91 -50.86
N SER A 176 7.58 -5.93 -51.34
CA SER A 176 7.94 -4.53 -51.25
C SER A 176 7.76 -4.03 -49.81
N MET A 177 8.81 -3.45 -49.24
CA MET A 177 8.86 -2.89 -47.90
C MET A 177 9.15 -1.40 -47.94
N LEU A 178 8.86 -0.70 -46.85
CA LEU A 178 9.14 0.71 -46.60
C LEU A 178 10.07 0.76 -45.39
N LEU A 179 11.30 1.23 -45.60
CA LEU A 179 12.25 1.45 -44.52
C LEU A 179 12.21 2.92 -44.13
N ASN A 180 11.86 3.18 -42.88
CA ASN A 180 12.11 4.44 -42.20
C ASN A 180 13.31 4.24 -41.27
N PHE A 181 14.33 5.09 -41.38
CA PHE A 181 15.52 4.96 -40.55
C PHE A 181 16.13 6.29 -40.20
N THR A 182 16.79 6.31 -39.04
CA THR A 182 17.69 7.37 -38.60
C THR A 182 18.99 6.73 -38.12
N ILE A 183 20.12 7.31 -38.53
CA ILE A 183 21.47 6.88 -38.14
C ILE A 183 22.20 8.13 -37.67
N GLN A 184 22.68 8.10 -36.44
CA GLN A 184 23.45 9.19 -35.86
C GLN A 184 24.83 8.70 -35.43
N ARG A 185 25.86 9.48 -35.75
CA ARG A 185 27.21 9.19 -35.28
C ARG A 185 27.34 9.54 -33.81
N VAL A 186 27.75 8.57 -33.03
CA VAL A 186 28.18 8.74 -31.64
C VAL A 186 29.68 8.49 -31.53
N LEU A 187 30.30 9.16 -30.58
CA LEU A 187 31.72 9.03 -30.27
C LEU A 187 31.98 8.19 -29.03
N ASP A 188 30.93 7.91 -28.25
CA ASP A 188 30.95 6.96 -27.16
C ASP A 188 30.37 5.61 -27.62
N TYR A 189 30.87 4.54 -27.00
CA TYR A 189 30.37 3.17 -27.17
C TYR A 189 29.62 2.69 -25.92
N ASP A 190 29.69 3.45 -24.83
CA ASP A 190 28.87 3.22 -23.65
C ASP A 190 27.41 3.52 -24.01
N ILE A 191 26.57 2.49 -23.92
CA ILE A 191 25.14 2.58 -24.23
C ILE A 191 24.30 2.61 -22.96
N THR A 192 24.96 2.83 -21.82
CA THR A 192 24.38 2.89 -20.48
C THR A 192 24.71 4.19 -19.76
N ASP A 193 25.45 5.09 -20.39
CA ASP A 193 25.91 6.37 -19.83
C ASP A 193 24.77 7.36 -19.57
N GLU A 194 23.66 7.23 -20.29
CA GLU A 194 22.46 8.03 -20.08
C GLU A 194 21.50 7.40 -19.06
N ILE A 195 21.78 6.20 -18.53
CA ILE A 195 20.91 5.57 -17.54
C ILE A 195 21.05 6.25 -16.17
N GLU A 196 19.94 6.78 -15.65
CA GLU A 196 19.87 7.33 -14.31
C GLU A 196 18.97 6.45 -13.43
N TRP A 197 19.58 5.78 -12.44
CA TRP A 197 18.83 5.08 -11.40
C TRP A 197 18.51 6.04 -10.25
N GLY A 198 17.26 6.05 -9.79
CA GLY A 198 16.89 6.78 -8.57
C GLY A 198 17.28 6.07 -7.27
N VAL A 199 18.13 5.04 -7.35
CA VAL A 199 18.56 4.19 -6.23
C VAL A 199 20.08 4.07 -6.19
N ASN A 200 20.62 3.86 -4.99
CA ASN A 200 22.04 3.67 -4.71
C ASN A 200 22.31 2.33 -4.02
N ILE A 201 23.55 1.86 -4.10
CA ILE A 201 23.99 0.69 -3.32
C ILE A 201 23.81 0.97 -1.83
N GLY A 202 23.12 0.06 -1.14
CA GLY A 202 22.73 0.17 0.27
C GLY A 202 21.31 0.68 0.50
N ASP A 203 20.62 1.19 -0.54
CA ASP A 203 19.22 1.57 -0.41
C ASP A 203 18.35 0.33 -0.15
N THR A 204 17.31 0.52 0.66
CA THR A 204 16.42 -0.55 1.09
C THR A 204 14.96 -0.16 0.87
N PHE A 205 14.20 -1.08 0.29
CA PHE A 205 12.76 -0.97 0.07
C PHE A 205 12.04 -2.13 0.74
N TYR A 206 10.79 -1.90 1.12
CA TYR A 206 9.95 -2.91 1.75
C TYR A 206 8.67 -3.07 0.94
N TYR A 207 8.31 -4.31 0.66
CA TYR A 207 7.14 -4.66 -0.13
C TYR A 207 6.27 -5.65 0.59
N ASP A 208 4.98 -5.50 0.39
CA ASP A 208 4.00 -6.52 0.66
C ASP A 208 3.83 -7.38 -0.61
N PHE A 209 3.79 -8.69 -0.45
CA PHE A 209 3.88 -9.62 -1.57
C PHE A 209 2.91 -10.80 -1.44
N CYS A 210 2.31 -11.20 -2.56
CA CYS A 210 1.48 -12.39 -2.71
C CYS A 210 1.78 -13.09 -4.04
N GLU A 211 2.06 -14.40 -3.99
CA GLU A 211 2.26 -15.27 -5.16
C GLU A 211 1.03 -16.18 -5.34
N GLY A 212 -0.11 -15.55 -5.65
CA GLY A 212 -1.39 -16.23 -5.78
C GLY A 212 -1.96 -16.72 -4.44
N GLY A 213 -3.28 -16.91 -4.41
CA GLY A 213 -3.99 -17.27 -3.18
C GLY A 213 -4.17 -16.08 -2.23
N SER A 214 -4.23 -16.36 -0.92
CA SER A 214 -4.48 -15.36 0.14
C SER A 214 -3.27 -15.12 1.05
N SER A 215 -2.19 -15.87 0.87
CA SER A 215 -0.99 -15.75 1.70
C SER A 215 -0.15 -14.52 1.34
N TYR A 216 0.42 -13.92 2.37
CA TYR A 216 1.22 -12.71 2.32
C TYR A 216 2.65 -12.96 2.79
N ALA A 217 3.60 -12.20 2.25
CA ALA A 217 4.96 -12.10 2.76
C ALA A 217 5.45 -10.65 2.75
N ASP A 218 6.13 -10.22 3.82
CA ASP A 218 6.89 -8.98 3.82
C ASP A 218 8.26 -9.23 3.20
N LEU A 219 8.56 -8.49 2.14
CA LEU A 219 9.85 -8.51 1.47
C LEU A 219 10.66 -7.28 1.86
N LYS A 220 11.96 -7.48 2.04
CA LYS A 220 12.97 -6.44 2.09
C LYS A 220 13.88 -6.61 0.88
N VAL A 221 13.97 -5.57 0.06
CA VAL A 221 14.86 -5.47 -1.11
C VAL A 221 16.01 -4.54 -0.74
N GLU A 222 17.24 -5.02 -0.76
CA GLU A 222 18.44 -4.22 -0.48
C GLU A 222 19.35 -4.18 -1.71
N VAL A 223 19.59 -2.99 -2.27
CA VAL A 223 20.45 -2.82 -3.45
C VAL A 223 21.89 -3.10 -3.07
N ILE A 224 22.54 -4.03 -3.77
CA ILE A 224 23.91 -4.47 -3.46
C ILE A 224 24.93 -4.13 -4.54
N ASP A 225 24.50 -3.97 -5.79
CA ASP A 225 25.40 -3.76 -6.92
C ASP A 225 24.66 -3.07 -8.07
N ILE A 226 25.36 -2.22 -8.80
CA ILE A 226 24.90 -1.62 -10.06
C ILE A 226 26.07 -1.76 -11.02
N LYS A 227 25.87 -2.50 -12.12
CA LYS A 227 26.94 -2.77 -13.07
C LYS A 227 26.42 -3.09 -14.46
N ASP A 228 27.28 -2.90 -15.44
CA ASP A 228 26.98 -3.24 -16.82
C ASP A 228 27.18 -4.74 -17.07
N ILE A 229 26.24 -5.33 -17.79
CA ILE A 229 26.23 -6.72 -18.18
C ILE A 229 25.96 -6.85 -19.67
N LEU A 230 26.48 -7.91 -20.27
CA LEU A 230 26.27 -8.22 -21.67
C LEU A 230 25.18 -9.28 -21.80
N LEU A 231 24.09 -8.95 -22.50
CA LEU A 231 22.98 -9.86 -22.75
C LEU A 231 22.77 -10.05 -24.26
N PRO A 232 22.42 -11.26 -24.72
CA PRO A 232 22.05 -11.48 -26.10
C PRO A 232 20.66 -10.88 -26.35
N LYS A 233 20.46 -10.11 -27.42
CA LYS A 233 19.12 -9.71 -27.86
C LYS A 233 18.64 -10.64 -28.96
N SER A 234 17.59 -11.40 -28.69
CA SER A 234 16.84 -12.09 -29.73
C SER A 234 16.02 -11.07 -30.52
N GLN A 235 15.84 -11.29 -31.82
CA GLN A 235 14.90 -10.55 -32.68
C GLN A 235 15.21 -9.08 -33.02
N ASN A 236 16.47 -8.73 -33.32
CA ASN A 236 16.73 -7.64 -34.28
C ASN A 236 16.47 -8.21 -35.68
N GLY A 237 15.24 -8.06 -36.20
CA GLY A 237 14.71 -8.79 -37.38
C GLY A 237 15.50 -8.75 -38.69
N PHE A 238 16.65 -8.09 -38.78
CA PHE A 238 17.58 -8.17 -39.91
C PHE A 238 18.68 -9.23 -39.75
N MET A 239 18.99 -9.67 -38.52
CA MET A 239 20.14 -10.53 -38.23
C MET A 239 19.63 -11.84 -37.63
N GLU A 240 19.94 -12.96 -38.29
CA GLU A 240 19.60 -14.32 -37.82
C GLU A 240 20.39 -14.73 -36.55
N GLU A 241 21.36 -13.91 -36.12
CA GLU A 241 22.25 -14.16 -34.99
C GLU A 241 21.93 -13.25 -33.80
N TYR A 242 22.07 -13.78 -32.58
CA TYR A 242 21.97 -13.00 -31.33
C TYR A 242 23.02 -11.88 -31.33
N ILE A 243 22.57 -10.64 -31.18
CA ILE A 243 23.46 -9.48 -31.05
C ILE A 243 23.68 -9.22 -29.56
N PRO A 244 24.93 -9.25 -29.07
CA PRO A 244 25.23 -8.86 -27.70
C PRO A 244 24.98 -7.37 -27.51
N MET A 245 24.17 -7.02 -26.52
CA MET A 245 23.92 -5.64 -26.10
C MET A 245 24.27 -5.48 -24.62
N VAL A 246 24.82 -4.32 -24.30
CA VAL A 246 25.13 -3.94 -22.93
C VAL A 246 23.87 -3.36 -22.27
N PHE A 247 23.64 -3.76 -21.03
CA PHE A 247 22.61 -3.20 -20.16
C PHE A 247 23.21 -2.94 -18.79
N GLN A 248 22.81 -1.87 -18.14
CA GLN A 248 23.12 -1.64 -16.74
C GLN A 248 22.08 -2.34 -15.87
N ALA A 249 22.54 -3.25 -15.04
CA ALA A 249 21.72 -4.05 -14.14
C ALA A 249 21.82 -3.54 -12.71
N VAL A 250 20.67 -3.44 -12.03
CA VAL A 250 20.59 -3.22 -10.59
C VAL A 250 20.35 -4.56 -9.91
N TYR A 251 21.26 -4.94 -9.01
CA TYR A 251 21.17 -6.17 -8.24
C TYR A 251 20.82 -5.89 -6.79
N SER A 252 20.02 -6.78 -6.20
CA SER A 252 19.61 -6.72 -4.80
C SER A 252 19.73 -8.06 -4.09
N ASN A 253 19.71 -8.01 -2.76
CA ASN A 253 19.33 -9.15 -1.94
C ASN A 253 17.84 -9.03 -1.61
N LEU A 254 17.09 -10.10 -1.83
CA LEU A 254 15.71 -10.23 -1.41
C LEU A 254 15.66 -11.01 -0.09
N SER A 255 15.07 -10.42 0.94
CA SER A 255 14.85 -11.06 2.23
C SER A 255 13.37 -11.14 2.56
N VAL A 256 12.94 -12.23 3.20
CA VAL A 256 11.56 -12.45 3.64
C VAL A 256 11.52 -12.34 5.16
N TRP A 257 10.49 -11.68 5.69
CA TRP A 257 10.25 -11.64 7.14
C TRP A 257 9.73 -13.00 7.65
N ASP A 258 10.35 -13.54 8.68
CA ASP A 258 9.96 -14.82 9.29
C ASP A 258 9.16 -14.69 10.59
N GLY A 259 8.76 -13.46 10.96
CA GLY A 259 8.15 -13.14 12.25
C GLY A 259 9.12 -12.54 13.27
N ASN A 260 10.43 -12.78 13.13
CA ASN A 260 11.46 -12.28 14.05
C ASN A 260 12.54 -11.45 13.34
N ALA A 261 12.92 -11.84 12.13
CA ALA A 261 13.95 -11.18 11.35
C ALA A 261 13.70 -11.31 9.84
N TYR A 262 14.30 -10.41 9.07
CA TYR A 262 14.41 -10.58 7.63
C TYR A 262 15.54 -11.57 7.32
N THR A 263 15.19 -12.70 6.71
CA THR A 263 16.14 -13.72 6.28
C THR A 263 16.29 -13.67 4.76
N ILE A 264 17.53 -13.64 4.26
CA ILE A 264 17.81 -13.59 2.82
C ILE A 264 17.26 -14.85 2.14
N ALA A 265 16.32 -14.65 1.22
CA ALA A 265 15.74 -15.69 0.38
C ALA A 265 16.52 -15.81 -0.94
N GLU A 266 16.95 -14.69 -1.51
CA GLU A 266 17.68 -14.65 -2.77
C GLU A 266 18.78 -13.58 -2.75
N THR A 267 19.93 -13.89 -3.37
CA THR A 267 21.08 -12.98 -3.46
C THR A 267 21.41 -12.66 -4.90
N ASN A 268 21.79 -11.41 -5.18
CA ASN A 268 22.06 -10.92 -6.54
C ASN A 268 20.85 -11.12 -7.48
N LEU A 269 19.64 -10.88 -6.96
CA LEU A 269 18.44 -10.80 -7.77
C LEU A 269 18.53 -9.52 -8.61
N GLN A 270 18.37 -9.64 -9.93
CA GLN A 270 18.28 -8.48 -10.81
C GLN A 270 16.90 -7.85 -10.65
N ILE A 271 16.85 -6.59 -10.21
CA ILE A 271 15.60 -5.87 -9.91
C ILE A 271 15.31 -4.71 -10.86
N GLY A 272 16.26 -4.40 -11.73
CA GLY A 272 16.16 -3.41 -12.79
C GLY A 272 17.24 -3.67 -13.82
N LEU A 273 16.96 -3.36 -15.09
CA LEU A 273 17.88 -3.60 -16.18
C LEU A 273 17.56 -2.63 -17.31
N ALA A 274 18.48 -1.78 -17.75
CA ALA A 274 18.19 -0.80 -18.80
C ALA A 274 19.42 -0.41 -19.61
N ASN A 275 19.19 0.19 -20.78
CA ASN A 275 20.20 0.91 -21.55
C ASN A 275 19.55 2.15 -22.21
N ASN A 276 20.34 2.97 -22.91
CA ASN A 276 19.87 4.24 -23.49
C ASN A 276 18.66 4.08 -24.44
N PHE A 277 18.41 2.87 -24.97
CA PHE A 277 17.32 2.61 -25.90
C PHE A 277 16.11 1.89 -25.28
N TYR A 278 16.35 1.13 -24.21
CA TYR A 278 15.39 0.20 -23.63
C TYR A 278 15.40 0.32 -22.12
N PHE A 279 14.27 0.74 -21.57
CA PHE A 279 14.10 0.88 -20.12
C PHE A 279 13.93 -0.46 -19.38
N GLN A 280 13.78 -1.56 -20.12
CA GLN A 280 13.85 -2.94 -19.63
C GLN A 280 14.25 -3.91 -20.75
N TYR A 281 14.78 -5.06 -20.35
CA TYR A 281 15.07 -6.17 -21.26
C TYR A 281 13.88 -7.12 -21.39
N PHE A 282 13.66 -7.68 -22.58
CA PHE A 282 12.65 -8.70 -22.87
C PHE A 282 13.27 -9.76 -23.78
N ASP A 283 13.22 -11.03 -23.38
CA ASP A 283 13.62 -12.17 -24.21
C ASP A 283 12.55 -13.27 -24.13
N GLU A 284 12.52 -14.13 -25.15
CA GLU A 284 11.44 -15.05 -25.51
C GLU A 284 10.90 -15.85 -24.30
N GLY A 285 9.70 -15.47 -23.85
CA GLY A 285 8.82 -16.31 -23.04
C GLY A 285 8.91 -16.17 -21.52
N VAL A 286 9.72 -15.25 -21.00
CA VAL A 286 9.76 -14.98 -19.55
C VAL A 286 9.17 -13.58 -19.31
N SER A 287 7.98 -13.54 -18.73
CA SER A 287 7.45 -12.29 -18.14
C SER A 287 8.54 -11.71 -17.22
N PRO A 288 8.73 -10.39 -17.13
CA PRO A 288 9.68 -9.82 -16.18
C PRO A 288 9.25 -10.21 -14.76
N GLU A 289 9.79 -11.30 -14.25
CA GLU A 289 9.59 -11.72 -12.88
C GLU A 289 10.38 -10.72 -12.02
N LEU A 290 9.64 -9.83 -11.35
CA LEU A 290 10.12 -8.96 -10.28
C LEU A 290 11.06 -7.79 -10.66
N ASN A 291 10.63 -6.92 -11.59
CA ASN A 291 11.24 -5.59 -11.74
C ASN A 291 10.77 -4.65 -10.61
N PHE A 292 11.63 -4.33 -9.65
CA PHE A 292 11.30 -3.39 -8.57
C PHE A 292 11.72 -1.95 -8.87
N VAL A 293 12.60 -1.74 -9.85
CA VAL A 293 13.09 -0.40 -10.21
C VAL A 293 13.23 -0.23 -11.72
N TYR A 294 12.92 0.97 -12.17
CA TYR A 294 13.13 1.47 -13.53
C TYR A 294 14.04 2.70 -13.49
N PRO A 295 14.74 3.07 -14.58
CA PRO A 295 15.44 4.35 -14.63
C PRO A 295 14.48 5.53 -14.37
N ASN A 296 14.93 6.56 -13.65
CA ASN A 296 14.09 7.72 -13.30
C ASN A 296 14.04 8.80 -14.38
N ASN A 297 14.82 8.63 -15.45
CA ASN A 297 14.87 9.50 -16.62
C ASN A 297 14.08 8.97 -17.81
N ILE A 298 13.35 7.85 -17.68
CA ILE A 298 12.48 7.32 -18.73
C ILE A 298 11.41 8.37 -19.10
N VAL A 299 11.22 8.57 -20.40
CA VAL A 299 10.10 9.35 -20.93
C VAL A 299 9.04 8.46 -21.58
N LYS A 300 7.82 8.96 -21.64
CA LYS A 300 6.66 8.24 -22.18
C LYS A 300 6.93 7.67 -23.58
N GLU A 301 7.65 8.42 -24.41
CA GLU A 301 8.03 8.04 -25.77
C GLU A 301 8.89 6.77 -25.80
N ASP A 302 9.76 6.54 -24.81
CA ASP A 302 10.58 5.32 -24.72
C ASP A 302 9.70 4.10 -24.46
N ILE A 303 8.66 4.26 -23.64
CA ILE A 303 7.70 3.19 -23.39
C ILE A 303 6.80 2.96 -24.59
N GLU A 304 6.30 4.00 -25.24
CA GLU A 304 5.47 3.83 -26.44
C GLU A 304 6.26 3.19 -27.60
N PHE A 305 7.56 3.49 -27.69
CA PHE A 305 8.46 2.83 -28.64
C PHE A 305 8.58 1.33 -28.33
N MET A 306 8.76 0.98 -27.05
CA MET A 306 8.96 -0.42 -26.65
C MET A 306 7.65 -1.22 -26.59
N TRP A 307 6.56 -0.62 -26.11
CA TRP A 307 5.27 -1.25 -25.87
C TRP A 307 4.19 -0.58 -26.73
N ASN A 308 4.07 -1.06 -27.97
CA ASN A 308 2.97 -0.76 -28.88
C ASN A 308 2.48 -2.06 -29.55
N LEU A 309 1.36 -1.97 -30.28
CA LEU A 309 0.77 -3.16 -30.92
C LEU A 309 1.71 -3.84 -31.92
N ASP A 310 2.60 -3.08 -32.57
CA ASP A 310 3.55 -3.63 -33.52
C ASP A 310 4.69 -4.37 -32.82
N THR A 311 5.30 -3.79 -31.79
CA THR A 311 6.37 -4.44 -31.02
C THR A 311 5.88 -5.67 -30.28
N LEU A 312 4.70 -5.60 -29.64
CA LEU A 312 4.08 -6.76 -28.99
C LEU A 312 3.83 -7.91 -29.97
N ARG A 313 3.41 -7.60 -31.20
CA ARG A 313 3.20 -8.61 -32.24
C ARG A 313 4.52 -9.19 -32.74
N ILE A 314 5.53 -8.34 -32.99
CA ILE A 314 6.85 -8.76 -33.47
C ILE A 314 7.49 -9.70 -32.45
N TRP A 315 7.38 -9.38 -31.16
CA TRP A 315 7.93 -10.19 -30.07
C TRP A 315 7.07 -11.39 -29.67
N GLU A 316 5.98 -11.65 -30.39
CA GLU A 316 4.99 -12.68 -30.06
C GLU A 316 4.47 -12.59 -28.61
N ALA A 317 4.46 -11.38 -28.05
CA ALA A 317 3.97 -11.12 -26.71
C ALA A 317 2.46 -11.40 -26.67
N PRO A 318 1.94 -12.01 -25.60
CA PRO A 318 0.55 -12.44 -25.52
C PRO A 318 -0.42 -11.27 -25.24
N PHE A 319 -0.06 -10.01 -25.51
CA PHE A 319 -0.86 -8.82 -25.21
C PHE A 319 -1.39 -8.17 -26.50
N ASN A 320 -2.58 -7.58 -26.44
CA ASN A 320 -3.21 -6.91 -27.58
C ASN A 320 -3.87 -5.56 -27.24
N ASP A 321 -3.68 -5.09 -26.01
CA ASP A 321 -4.16 -3.79 -25.52
C ASP A 321 -3.14 -3.23 -24.53
N ILE A 322 -2.88 -1.92 -24.64
CA ILE A 322 -1.89 -1.21 -23.85
C ILE A 322 -2.51 0.09 -23.38
N GLU A 323 -2.45 0.33 -22.09
CA GLU A 323 -2.90 1.56 -21.46
C GLU A 323 -1.72 2.19 -20.73
N LEU A 324 -1.47 3.46 -21.05
CA LEU A 324 -0.36 4.22 -20.51
C LEU A 324 -0.85 5.54 -19.95
N ILE A 325 -0.69 5.72 -18.64
CA ILE A 325 -1.09 6.93 -17.92
C ILE A 325 0.18 7.52 -17.29
N GLU A 326 0.43 8.79 -17.58
CA GLU A 326 1.56 9.52 -17.04
C GLU A 326 1.07 10.70 -16.21
N THR A 327 1.39 10.68 -14.91
CA THR A 327 1.11 11.76 -13.96
C THR A 327 2.36 12.03 -13.11
N THR A 328 2.26 12.02 -11.78
CA THR A 328 3.42 11.90 -10.88
C THR A 328 4.00 10.49 -10.91
N ASN A 329 3.14 9.51 -11.19
CA ASN A 329 3.52 8.13 -11.41
C ASN A 329 3.45 7.80 -12.90
N PHE A 330 4.14 6.74 -13.22
CA PHE A 330 4.09 6.08 -14.48
C PHE A 330 3.31 4.78 -14.32
N GLU A 331 2.16 4.71 -14.98
CA GLU A 331 1.24 3.58 -14.90
C GLU A 331 1.14 2.91 -16.26
N ILE A 332 1.51 1.64 -16.31
CA ILE A 332 1.34 0.84 -17.51
C ILE A 332 0.45 -0.35 -17.23
N THR A 333 -0.45 -0.62 -18.17
CA THR A 333 -1.24 -1.84 -18.15
C THR A 333 -1.23 -2.51 -19.53
N LEU A 334 -0.71 -3.75 -19.57
CA LEU A 334 -0.74 -4.64 -20.72
C LEU A 334 -1.85 -5.66 -20.54
N LYS A 335 -2.73 -5.86 -21.53
CA LYS A 335 -3.87 -6.79 -21.45
C LYS A 335 -3.95 -7.69 -22.69
N ASN A 336 -4.40 -8.92 -22.47
CA ASN A 336 -5.01 -9.74 -23.49
C ASN A 336 -6.51 -9.75 -23.29
N THR A 337 -7.21 -9.02 -24.14
CA THR A 337 -8.68 -8.86 -24.08
C THR A 337 -9.47 -10.16 -24.30
N SER A 338 -8.83 -11.23 -24.80
CA SER A 338 -9.47 -12.53 -25.04
C SER A 338 -9.25 -13.54 -23.91
N THR A 339 -8.10 -13.51 -23.23
CA THR A 339 -7.76 -14.47 -22.17
C THR A 339 -7.86 -13.89 -20.75
N ASN A 340 -8.12 -12.59 -20.61
CA ASN A 340 -7.99 -11.84 -19.36
C ASN A 340 -6.59 -11.93 -18.73
N PHE A 341 -5.57 -12.17 -19.56
CA PHE A 341 -4.18 -12.03 -19.13
C PHE A 341 -3.87 -10.55 -18.96
N ARG A 342 -3.29 -10.12 -17.84
CA ARG A 342 -3.01 -8.71 -17.56
C ARG A 342 -1.75 -8.56 -16.73
N VAL A 343 -0.93 -7.58 -17.11
CA VAL A 343 0.19 -7.05 -16.31
C VAL A 343 -0.07 -5.58 -16.06
N SER A 344 0.02 -5.13 -14.81
CA SER A 344 -0.08 -3.70 -14.44
C SER A 344 1.09 -3.31 -13.58
N ILE A 345 1.67 -2.15 -13.86
CA ILE A 345 2.86 -1.63 -13.18
C ILE A 345 2.58 -0.16 -12.84
N ILE A 346 2.85 0.22 -11.61
CA ILE A 346 2.85 1.61 -11.17
C ILE A 346 4.24 1.90 -10.61
N ALA A 347 4.97 2.84 -11.22
CA ALA A 347 6.28 3.27 -10.76
C ALA A 347 6.29 4.78 -10.48
N GLU A 348 6.99 5.20 -9.43
CA GLU A 348 7.16 6.62 -9.13
C GLU A 348 8.17 7.23 -10.11
N LYS A 349 7.84 8.33 -10.79
CA LYS A 349 8.70 8.88 -11.85
C LYS A 349 10.02 9.46 -11.32
N SER A 350 10.00 10.06 -10.13
CA SER A 350 11.18 10.71 -9.53
C SER A 350 12.26 9.72 -9.08
N SER A 351 11.85 8.55 -8.60
CA SER A 351 12.74 7.53 -8.03
C SER A 351 12.90 6.30 -8.92
N GLY A 352 11.95 6.06 -9.82
CA GLY A 352 11.87 4.82 -10.60
C GLY A 352 11.42 3.61 -9.80
N ILE A 353 11.15 3.75 -8.50
CA ILE A 353 10.73 2.66 -7.62
C ILE A 353 9.32 2.23 -7.98
N VAL A 354 9.14 0.93 -8.27
CA VAL A 354 7.83 0.33 -8.50
C VAL A 354 7.04 0.38 -7.20
N GLN A 355 5.91 1.08 -7.25
CA GLN A 355 4.97 1.23 -6.14
C GLN A 355 4.05 0.00 -6.05
N SER A 356 3.64 -0.55 -7.19
CA SER A 356 2.86 -1.78 -7.24
C SER A 356 3.02 -2.52 -8.57
N TYR A 357 2.93 -3.84 -8.53
CA TYR A 357 2.92 -4.71 -9.71
C TYR A 357 1.85 -5.77 -9.57
N LEU A 358 1.11 -6.00 -10.64
CA LEU A 358 0.05 -7.00 -10.73
C LEU A 358 0.24 -7.85 -11.98
N TYR A 359 0.29 -9.17 -11.81
CA TYR A 359 0.24 -10.15 -12.90
C TYR A 359 -0.95 -11.10 -12.64
N THR A 360 -1.88 -11.13 -13.59
CA THR A 360 -3.07 -11.98 -13.52
C THR A 360 -3.18 -12.85 -14.77
N GLU A 361 -3.50 -14.12 -14.60
CA GLU A 361 -3.77 -15.07 -15.68
C GLU A 361 -5.20 -15.58 -15.57
N HIS A 362 -5.94 -15.59 -16.68
CA HIS A 362 -7.37 -15.95 -16.70
C HIS A 362 -8.27 -15.16 -15.73
N GLY A 363 -7.84 -13.95 -15.36
CA GLY A 363 -8.53 -13.09 -14.39
C GLY A 363 -8.22 -13.38 -12.92
N GLU A 364 -7.36 -14.36 -12.63
CA GLU A 364 -6.91 -14.68 -11.27
C GLU A 364 -5.54 -14.05 -11.00
N VAL A 365 -5.36 -13.49 -9.79
CA VAL A 365 -4.08 -12.95 -9.35
C VAL A 365 -3.08 -14.11 -9.20
N GLN A 366 -2.00 -14.03 -9.95
CA GLN A 366 -0.88 -14.97 -9.87
C GLN A 366 0.30 -14.35 -9.11
N LEU A 367 0.46 -13.03 -9.20
CA LEU A 367 1.47 -12.28 -8.47
C LEU A 367 0.97 -10.86 -8.22
N TYR A 368 1.08 -10.39 -6.98
CA TYR A 368 0.86 -8.99 -6.62
C TYR A 368 1.87 -8.56 -5.58
N TYR A 369 2.47 -7.39 -5.77
CA TYR A 369 3.22 -6.73 -4.71
C TYR A 369 2.98 -5.23 -4.71
N GLU A 370 3.04 -4.63 -3.53
CA GLU A 370 2.93 -3.18 -3.34
C GLU A 370 3.89 -2.70 -2.26
N ILE A 371 4.33 -1.46 -2.37
CA ILE A 371 5.31 -0.90 -1.44
C ILE A 371 4.69 -0.73 -0.04
N LYS A 372 5.37 -1.26 0.98
CA LYS A 372 4.81 -1.45 2.34
C LYS A 372 4.32 -0.18 3.02
N HIS A 373 4.85 0.99 2.66
CA HIS A 373 4.37 2.24 3.26
C HIS A 373 2.89 2.54 2.93
N GLN A 374 2.31 1.85 1.95
CA GLN A 374 0.90 1.92 1.60
C GLN A 374 0.03 0.97 2.43
N THR A 375 0.58 0.19 3.36
CA THR A 375 -0.14 -0.83 4.15
C THR A 375 0.29 -0.88 5.62
N LEU A 376 1.27 -0.07 6.03
CA LEU A 376 1.84 -0.07 7.38
C LEU A 376 0.76 0.10 8.46
N VAL A 377 0.45 -1.02 9.13
CA VAL A 377 -0.33 -1.08 10.36
C VAL A 377 0.58 -1.50 11.50
N ASP A 378 0.48 -0.81 12.62
CA ASP A 378 1.15 -1.21 13.86
C ASP A 378 0.15 -1.43 14.98
N TRP A 379 0.37 -2.45 15.79
CA TRP A 379 -0.52 -2.85 16.88
C TRP A 379 0.13 -2.49 18.21
N ASN A 380 -0.66 -2.15 19.22
CA ASN A 380 -0.18 -2.02 20.60
C ASN A 380 -0.15 -3.37 21.34
N LEU A 381 0.18 -4.45 20.60
CA LEU A 381 0.25 -5.83 21.08
C LEU A 381 1.41 -6.54 20.39
N GLU A 382 2.16 -7.31 21.17
CA GLU A 382 3.26 -8.14 20.71
C GLU A 382 2.95 -9.64 20.88
N ILE A 383 3.69 -10.49 20.18
CA ILE A 383 3.63 -11.94 20.38
C ILE A 383 4.05 -12.26 21.83
N GLY A 384 3.20 -12.97 22.56
CA GLY A 384 3.36 -13.30 23.97
C GLY A 384 2.47 -12.47 24.91
N ASP A 385 1.83 -11.41 24.42
CA ASP A 385 0.87 -10.64 25.21
C ASP A 385 -0.41 -11.45 25.47
N VAL A 386 -1.01 -11.25 26.64
CA VAL A 386 -2.27 -11.89 27.05
C VAL A 386 -3.30 -10.80 27.37
N VAL A 387 -4.41 -10.82 26.64
CA VAL A 387 -5.52 -9.89 26.82
C VAL A 387 -6.66 -10.61 27.53
N TYR A 388 -7.07 -10.10 28.69
CA TYR A 388 -8.28 -10.57 29.37
C TYR A 388 -9.46 -9.67 28.99
N TYR A 389 -10.62 -10.26 28.75
CA TYR A 389 -11.84 -9.53 28.44
C TYR A 389 -13.07 -10.31 28.87
N LYS A 390 -14.21 -9.62 28.95
CA LYS A 390 -15.50 -10.26 29.17
C LYS A 390 -16.46 -9.89 28.06
N GLN A 391 -17.25 -10.86 27.62
CA GLN A 391 -18.36 -10.67 26.71
C GLN A 391 -19.66 -11.06 27.41
N ASN A 392 -20.55 -10.09 27.61
CA ASN A 392 -21.89 -10.33 28.11
C ASN A 392 -22.85 -10.43 26.92
N SER A 393 -23.49 -11.59 26.77
CA SER A 393 -24.48 -11.83 25.72
C SER A 393 -25.81 -12.29 26.31
N ARG A 394 -26.85 -12.36 25.49
CA ARG A 394 -28.19 -12.79 25.93
C ARG A 394 -28.22 -14.26 26.40
N ASP A 395 -27.28 -15.08 25.92
CA ASP A 395 -27.21 -16.52 26.17
C ASP A 395 -26.21 -16.89 27.29
N GLY A 396 -25.42 -15.93 27.80
CA GLY A 396 -24.46 -16.16 28.88
C GLY A 396 -23.45 -15.01 29.07
N GLU A 397 -22.78 -15.03 30.22
CA GLU A 397 -21.62 -14.20 30.53
C GLU A 397 -20.36 -15.05 30.34
N THR A 398 -19.44 -14.64 29.49
CA THR A 398 -18.22 -15.41 29.20
C THR A 398 -16.99 -14.57 29.50
N TYR A 399 -16.16 -15.03 30.43
CA TYR A 399 -14.81 -14.49 30.62
C TYR A 399 -13.89 -15.18 29.63
N SER A 400 -13.04 -14.40 28.97
CA SER A 400 -12.13 -14.89 27.96
C SER A 400 -10.74 -14.31 28.17
N ARG A 401 -9.74 -15.07 27.75
CA ARG A 401 -8.40 -14.54 27.55
C ARG A 401 -7.87 -14.94 26.19
N ALA A 402 -7.18 -14.02 25.55
CA ALA A 402 -6.57 -14.19 24.24
C ALA A 402 -5.05 -14.05 24.38
N SER A 403 -4.32 -15.13 24.10
CA SER A 403 -2.85 -15.15 24.12
C SER A 403 -2.32 -14.97 22.70
N ILE A 404 -1.72 -13.82 22.40
CA ILE A 404 -1.19 -13.53 21.07
C ILE A 404 0.00 -14.43 20.80
N PHE A 405 -0.08 -15.28 19.78
CA PHE A 405 1.01 -16.22 19.47
C PHE A 405 1.60 -16.04 18.06
N ALA A 406 0.89 -15.37 17.16
CA ALA A 406 1.36 -15.12 15.81
C ALA A 406 0.82 -13.80 15.25
N SER A 407 1.54 -13.28 14.27
CA SER A 407 1.08 -12.24 13.35
C SER A 407 1.27 -12.74 11.93
N TYR A 408 0.27 -12.57 11.07
CA TYR A 408 0.40 -12.83 9.64
C TYR A 408 -0.20 -11.66 8.85
N GLY A 409 -0.11 -11.71 7.53
CA GLY A 409 -0.92 -10.85 6.69
C GLY A 409 -1.82 -11.64 5.76
N GLU A 410 -2.89 -11.01 5.33
CA GLU A 410 -3.89 -11.60 4.46
C GLU A 410 -4.02 -10.73 3.21
N PHE A 411 -3.98 -11.39 2.05
CA PHE A 411 -4.23 -10.73 0.78
C PHE A 411 -5.67 -10.98 0.34
N VAL A 412 -6.42 -9.89 0.11
CA VAL A 412 -7.85 -9.96 -0.19
C VAL A 412 -8.20 -9.17 -1.45
N ASN A 413 -9.08 -9.74 -2.26
CA ASN A 413 -9.81 -9.04 -3.31
C ASN A 413 -11.17 -8.58 -2.76
N LEU A 414 -11.40 -7.27 -2.67
CA LEU A 414 -12.57 -6.72 -2.00
C LEU A 414 -13.90 -7.08 -2.68
N THR A 415 -13.98 -7.16 -4.00
CA THR A 415 -15.21 -7.53 -4.72
C THR A 415 -15.56 -8.99 -4.47
N LEU A 416 -14.56 -9.87 -4.49
CA LEU A 416 -14.77 -11.27 -4.11
C LEU A 416 -15.17 -11.38 -2.64
N TRP A 417 -14.55 -10.59 -1.77
CA TRP A 417 -14.88 -10.58 -0.35
C TRP A 417 -16.30 -10.08 -0.09
N GLU A 418 -16.72 -8.99 -0.75
CA GLU A 418 -18.10 -8.48 -0.70
C GLU A 418 -19.10 -9.54 -1.16
N LEU A 419 -18.81 -10.24 -2.26
CA LEU A 419 -19.62 -11.34 -2.74
C LEU A 419 -19.70 -12.50 -1.73
N TYR A 420 -18.57 -12.91 -1.16
CA TYR A 420 -18.49 -14.01 -0.20
C TYR A 420 -19.09 -13.66 1.16
N SER A 421 -19.05 -12.38 1.54
CA SER A 421 -19.68 -11.89 2.76
C SER A 421 -21.21 -12.00 2.72
N GLY A 422 -21.82 -12.15 1.55
CA GLY A 422 -23.28 -12.21 1.40
C GLY A 422 -23.99 -10.89 1.73
N GLY A 423 -23.28 -9.75 1.65
CA GLY A 423 -23.78 -8.42 1.98
C GLY A 423 -23.50 -7.95 3.41
N LEU A 424 -22.68 -8.68 4.16
CA LEU A 424 -22.15 -8.24 5.47
C LEU A 424 -21.04 -7.20 5.33
N PHE A 425 -20.49 -7.04 4.13
CA PHE A 425 -19.46 -6.08 3.78
C PHE A 425 -19.85 -5.33 2.50
N THR A 426 -19.53 -4.03 2.46
CA THR A 426 -19.57 -3.22 1.24
C THR A 426 -18.29 -2.41 1.16
N LYS A 427 -17.64 -2.47 0.01
CA LYS A 427 -16.42 -1.70 -0.24
C LYS A 427 -16.67 -0.20 -0.14
N ILE A 428 -15.77 0.53 0.53
CA ILE A 428 -15.80 1.99 0.56
C ILE A 428 -15.41 2.53 -0.83
N PRO A 429 -16.18 3.49 -1.41
CA PRO A 429 -15.85 4.09 -2.70
C PRO A 429 -14.45 4.72 -2.72
N GLY A 430 -13.68 4.42 -3.77
CA GLY A 430 -12.35 5.01 -3.98
C GLY A 430 -11.17 4.19 -3.46
N GLN A 431 -11.41 3.10 -2.72
CA GLN A 431 -10.34 2.22 -2.25
C GLN A 431 -9.81 1.27 -3.35
N PRO A 432 -8.51 0.90 -3.31
CA PRO A 432 -7.95 -0.15 -4.17
C PRO A 432 -8.70 -1.48 -4.02
N GLU A 433 -8.73 -2.25 -5.11
CA GLU A 433 -9.47 -3.52 -5.18
C GLU A 433 -8.76 -4.68 -4.50
N LEU A 434 -7.44 -4.68 -4.57
CA LEU A 434 -6.55 -5.68 -3.97
C LEU A 434 -5.91 -5.01 -2.76
N GLN A 435 -5.96 -5.67 -1.61
CA GLN A 435 -5.47 -5.09 -0.36
C GLN A 435 -4.75 -6.15 0.47
N PHE A 436 -3.66 -5.73 1.11
CA PHE A 436 -3.04 -6.48 2.20
C PHE A 436 -3.60 -6.02 3.54
N PHE A 437 -3.88 -6.97 4.42
CA PHE A 437 -4.25 -6.78 5.81
C PHE A 437 -3.16 -7.33 6.71
N LYS A 438 -2.91 -6.67 7.84
CA LYS A 438 -2.07 -7.19 8.91
C LYS A 438 -2.95 -7.75 10.00
N ALA A 439 -2.73 -9.01 10.34
CA ALA A 439 -3.51 -9.78 11.29
C ALA A 439 -2.70 -10.18 12.53
N LEU A 440 -3.38 -10.24 13.68
CA LEU A 440 -2.91 -10.88 14.92
C LEU A 440 -3.76 -12.10 15.21
N VAL A 441 -3.11 -13.19 15.58
CA VAL A 441 -3.74 -14.46 15.94
C VAL A 441 -3.54 -14.73 17.41
N ALA A 442 -4.60 -15.17 18.06
CA ALA A 442 -4.58 -15.52 19.46
C ALA A 442 -5.13 -16.92 19.71
N GLU A 443 -4.56 -17.57 20.71
CA GLU A 443 -5.17 -18.74 21.34
C GLU A 443 -6.23 -18.20 22.30
N ILE A 444 -7.50 -18.54 22.05
CA ILE A 444 -8.62 -18.06 22.87
C ILE A 444 -8.99 -19.16 23.88
N GLU A 445 -9.06 -18.76 25.14
CA GLU A 445 -9.57 -19.60 26.22
C GLU A 445 -10.78 -18.93 26.87
N GLU A 446 -11.82 -19.72 27.14
CA GLU A 446 -13.00 -19.30 27.89
C GLU A 446 -12.96 -19.90 29.29
N PHE A 447 -13.41 -19.13 30.29
CA PHE A 447 -13.44 -19.62 31.67
C PHE A 447 -14.69 -20.47 31.92
N ASP A 448 -14.49 -21.71 32.33
CA ASP A 448 -15.56 -22.59 32.80
C ASP A 448 -15.75 -22.40 34.32
N GLU A 449 -16.85 -21.75 34.70
CA GLU A 449 -17.22 -21.53 36.11
C GLU A 449 -17.54 -22.82 36.87
N GLU A 450 -17.90 -23.92 36.20
CA GLU A 450 -18.18 -25.19 36.88
C GLU A 450 -16.89 -25.90 37.32
N THR A 451 -15.85 -25.87 36.48
CA THR A 451 -14.58 -26.55 36.72
C THR A 451 -13.52 -25.63 37.33
N GLY A 452 -13.67 -24.31 37.17
CA GLY A 452 -12.70 -23.31 37.61
C GLY A 452 -11.44 -23.27 36.76
N THR A 453 -11.54 -23.64 35.47
CA THR A 453 -10.41 -23.71 34.54
C THR A 453 -10.67 -22.88 33.28
N TRP A 454 -9.58 -22.47 32.64
CA TRP A 454 -9.60 -21.89 31.30
C TRP A 454 -9.57 -23.03 30.29
N ASP A 455 -10.56 -23.08 29.42
CA ASP A 455 -10.70 -24.08 28.36
C ASP A 455 -10.38 -23.45 27.01
N ASN A 456 -9.39 -24.01 26.30
CA ASN A 456 -9.04 -23.57 24.94
C ASN A 456 -10.19 -23.89 23.98
N ILE A 457 -10.68 -22.85 23.29
CA ILE A 457 -11.74 -22.96 22.28
C ILE A 457 -11.22 -22.91 20.85
N GLY A 458 -9.99 -22.46 20.62
CA GLY A 458 -9.32 -22.48 19.33
C GLY A 458 -8.23 -21.41 19.15
N ASP A 459 -7.48 -21.56 18.06
CA ASP A 459 -6.57 -20.55 17.53
C ASP A 459 -7.33 -19.72 16.49
N GLU A 460 -7.51 -18.43 16.75
CA GLU A 460 -8.43 -17.61 15.96
C GLU A 460 -7.82 -16.25 15.60
N LEU A 461 -8.31 -15.67 14.49
CA LEU A 461 -8.01 -14.29 14.15
C LEU A 461 -8.55 -13.36 15.25
N PHE A 462 -7.65 -12.61 15.87
CA PHE A 462 -7.96 -11.70 16.96
C PHE A 462 -8.17 -10.27 16.48
N LEU A 463 -7.27 -9.76 15.63
CA LEU A 463 -7.32 -8.41 15.07
C LEU A 463 -6.84 -8.44 13.63
N GLU A 464 -7.40 -7.60 12.78
CA GLU A 464 -7.00 -7.48 11.37
C GLU A 464 -7.27 -6.06 10.89
N ALA A 465 -6.31 -5.42 10.22
CA ALA A 465 -6.44 -4.04 9.74
C ALA A 465 -5.51 -3.73 8.57
N ASN A 466 -5.77 -2.62 7.88
CA ASN A 466 -4.86 -1.97 6.94
C ASN A 466 -5.00 -0.44 7.02
N ILE A 467 -4.35 0.30 6.11
CA ILE A 467 -4.42 1.78 6.14
C ILE A 467 -5.80 2.36 5.83
N TYR A 468 -6.71 1.54 5.30
CA TYR A 468 -8.05 1.94 4.89
C TYR A 468 -9.12 1.49 5.88
N TRP A 469 -8.82 0.43 6.63
CA TRP A 469 -9.70 -0.24 7.57
C TRP A 469 -8.99 -0.42 8.89
N PRO A 470 -9.35 0.36 9.92
CA PRO A 470 -8.72 0.27 11.23
C PRO A 470 -9.01 -1.07 11.92
N ILE A 471 -10.14 -1.70 11.60
CA ILE A 471 -10.46 -3.09 11.90
C ILE A 471 -11.19 -3.63 10.66
N SER A 472 -10.84 -4.82 10.21
CA SER A 472 -11.47 -5.45 9.05
C SER A 472 -12.91 -5.87 9.38
N PRO A 473 -13.82 -5.87 8.39
CA PRO A 473 -15.18 -6.39 8.56
C PRO A 473 -15.22 -7.83 9.10
N TYR A 474 -14.26 -8.66 8.70
CA TYR A 474 -14.19 -10.05 9.14
C TYR A 474 -13.76 -10.16 10.61
N ALA A 475 -12.75 -9.39 11.04
CA ALA A 475 -12.40 -9.30 12.46
C ALA A 475 -13.56 -8.70 13.31
N MET A 476 -14.36 -7.80 12.74
CA MET A 476 -15.47 -7.17 13.46
C MET A 476 -16.72 -8.06 13.60
N PHE A 477 -17.09 -8.82 12.56
CA PHE A 477 -18.38 -9.56 12.52
C PHE A 477 -18.24 -11.07 12.31
N GLY A 478 -17.09 -11.54 11.82
CA GLY A 478 -16.81 -12.94 11.51
C GLY A 478 -15.87 -13.64 12.50
N GLY A 479 -15.17 -12.88 13.34
CA GLY A 479 -14.22 -13.39 14.32
C GLY A 479 -14.86 -13.99 15.57
N VAL A 480 -14.10 -14.86 16.26
CA VAL A 480 -14.48 -15.45 17.57
C VAL A 480 -14.18 -14.49 18.72
N ALA A 481 -13.20 -13.59 18.55
CA ALA A 481 -12.87 -12.55 19.50
C ALA A 481 -13.38 -11.18 19.06
N PRO A 482 -13.78 -10.31 20.00
CA PRO A 482 -14.15 -8.95 19.69
C PRO A 482 -12.91 -8.08 19.45
N PRO A 483 -13.02 -7.04 18.60
CA PRO A 483 -11.88 -6.22 18.25
C PRO A 483 -11.59 -5.20 19.36
N LEU A 484 -10.78 -5.58 20.34
CA LEU A 484 -10.50 -4.75 21.54
C LEU A 484 -9.41 -3.70 21.34
N PHE A 485 -8.74 -3.71 20.20
CA PHE A 485 -7.63 -2.81 19.89
C PHE A 485 -7.74 -2.30 18.47
N ILE A 486 -7.22 -1.10 18.29
CA ILE A 486 -7.15 -0.39 17.03
C ILE A 486 -5.67 -0.13 16.73
N PRO A 487 -5.25 -0.07 15.46
CA PRO A 487 -3.88 0.28 15.09
C PRO A 487 -3.39 1.57 15.72
N GLN A 488 -2.08 1.63 16.02
CA GLN A 488 -1.44 2.85 16.49
C GLN A 488 -1.50 3.96 15.42
N GLY A 489 -1.69 5.20 15.85
CA GLY A 489 -1.73 6.37 14.95
C GLY A 489 -3.06 6.60 14.24
N PHE A 490 -4.09 5.84 14.63
CA PHE A 490 -5.46 5.99 14.20
C PHE A 490 -6.07 7.39 14.47
N THR A 491 -7.02 7.80 13.62
CA THR A 491 -7.72 9.09 13.70
C THR A 491 -9.23 8.93 13.92
N GLY A 492 -9.91 9.99 14.36
CA GLY A 492 -11.38 9.96 14.50
C GLY A 492 -12.14 9.69 13.19
N GLU A 493 -11.57 10.05 12.04
CA GLU A 493 -12.14 9.74 10.70
C GLU A 493 -12.08 8.23 10.42
N ASP A 494 -11.00 7.57 10.84
CA ASP A 494 -10.88 6.12 10.73
C ASP A 494 -11.95 5.41 11.58
N PHE A 495 -12.31 5.96 12.76
CA PHE A 495 -13.36 5.40 13.63
C PHE A 495 -14.75 5.58 13.06
N GLU A 496 -14.99 6.72 12.41
CA GLU A 496 -16.20 6.96 11.65
C GLU A 496 -16.33 5.92 10.54
N ASN A 497 -15.27 5.67 9.77
CA ASN A 497 -15.28 4.67 8.70
C ASN A 497 -15.54 3.24 9.19
N LEU A 498 -14.97 2.86 10.34
CA LEU A 498 -15.20 1.55 10.97
C LEU A 498 -16.69 1.31 11.26
N LEU A 499 -17.33 2.26 11.93
CA LEU A 499 -18.70 2.10 12.42
C LEU A 499 -19.76 2.61 11.43
N ALA A 500 -19.36 3.31 10.35
CA ALA A 500 -20.23 3.64 9.23
C ALA A 500 -20.79 2.38 8.53
N MET A 501 -20.08 1.24 8.59
CA MET A 501 -20.62 -0.06 8.15
C MET A 501 -21.91 -0.44 8.89
N LEU A 502 -22.03 -0.05 10.16
CA LEU A 502 -23.24 -0.24 10.95
C LEU A 502 -24.33 0.78 10.63
N GLY A 503 -24.05 1.82 9.84
CA GLY A 503 -25.01 2.85 9.45
C GLY A 503 -26.22 2.34 8.66
N GLY A 504 -26.16 1.11 8.12
CA GLY A 504 -27.34 0.43 7.57
C GLY A 504 -28.37 0.01 8.64
N MET A 505 -27.94 -0.10 9.90
CA MET A 505 -28.74 -0.55 11.05
C MET A 505 -29.15 0.59 11.98
N PHE A 506 -28.40 1.69 12.00
CA PHE A 506 -28.63 2.84 12.87
C PHE A 506 -28.85 4.10 12.00
N ASP A 507 -29.91 4.85 12.28
CA ASP A 507 -30.28 6.05 11.52
C ASP A 507 -29.73 7.35 12.12
N GLU A 508 -29.22 7.29 13.35
CA GLU A 508 -28.50 8.38 14.02
C GLU A 508 -27.11 7.89 14.43
N MET A 509 -26.07 8.66 14.09
CA MET A 509 -24.67 8.35 14.42
C MET A 509 -23.97 9.62 14.89
N THR A 510 -23.28 9.54 16.03
CA THR A 510 -22.51 10.64 16.62
C THR A 510 -21.09 10.15 16.92
N PHE A 511 -20.11 10.92 16.45
CA PHE A 511 -18.69 10.62 16.59
C PHE A 511 -17.97 11.74 17.33
N THR A 512 -17.07 11.33 18.23
CA THR A 512 -16.10 12.19 18.91
C THR A 512 -14.72 11.52 18.84
N GLU A 513 -13.69 12.13 19.43
CA GLU A 513 -12.32 11.61 19.36
C GLU A 513 -12.18 10.25 20.08
N ASP A 514 -12.94 10.03 21.15
CA ASP A 514 -12.85 8.90 22.07
C ASP A 514 -14.16 8.11 22.22
N HIS A 515 -15.27 8.58 21.64
CA HIS A 515 -16.60 7.98 21.80
C HIS A 515 -17.41 7.96 20.50
N VAL A 516 -18.14 6.85 20.30
CA VAL A 516 -19.15 6.69 19.27
C VAL A 516 -20.47 6.25 19.86
N PHE A 517 -21.53 6.93 19.44
CA PHE A 517 -22.91 6.63 19.78
C PHE A 517 -23.74 6.41 18.52
N LEU A 518 -24.37 5.24 18.42
CA LEU A 518 -25.26 4.86 17.32
C LEU A 518 -26.66 4.62 17.87
N ARG A 519 -27.68 5.08 17.15
CA ARG A 519 -29.08 4.88 17.54
C ARG A 519 -29.96 4.51 16.36
N ASN A 520 -30.77 3.49 16.58
CA ASN A 520 -31.92 3.14 15.75
C ASN A 520 -33.17 3.73 16.41
N SER A 521 -33.63 4.86 15.90
CA SER A 521 -34.75 5.62 16.43
C SER A 521 -36.08 4.84 16.33
N THR A 522 -36.19 3.92 15.37
CA THR A 522 -37.39 3.12 15.12
C THR A 522 -37.60 2.06 16.20
N ASN A 523 -36.55 1.34 16.55
CA ASN A 523 -36.60 0.25 17.53
C ASN A 523 -36.14 0.69 18.94
N ASN A 524 -35.70 1.95 19.08
CA ASN A 524 -35.09 2.51 20.29
C ASN A 524 -33.96 1.63 20.81
N LYS A 525 -32.99 1.37 19.91
CA LYS A 525 -31.81 0.54 20.14
C LYS A 525 -30.58 1.42 20.00
N GLU A 526 -29.68 1.31 20.97
CA GLU A 526 -28.51 2.17 21.11
C GLU A 526 -27.27 1.29 21.25
N TYR A 527 -26.15 1.77 20.71
CA TYR A 527 -24.85 1.15 20.77
C TYR A 527 -23.79 2.22 21.05
N ASP A 528 -22.93 1.93 22.02
CA ASP A 528 -21.90 2.81 22.52
C ASP A 528 -20.53 2.12 22.44
N ALA A 529 -19.53 2.84 21.96
CA ALA A 529 -18.14 2.39 21.94
C ALA A 529 -17.21 3.50 22.41
N TYR A 530 -16.25 3.16 23.27
CA TYR A 530 -15.27 4.08 23.85
C TYR A 530 -13.85 3.53 23.63
N VAL A 531 -12.93 4.43 23.29
CA VAL A 531 -11.53 4.10 23.02
C VAL A 531 -10.60 5.03 23.80
N ASP A 532 -9.57 4.46 24.41
CA ASP A 532 -8.42 5.22 24.86
C ASP A 532 -7.58 5.59 23.64
N THR A 533 -7.67 6.86 23.22
CA THR A 533 -6.99 7.40 22.05
C THR A 533 -5.46 7.42 22.20
N THR A 534 -4.94 7.32 23.43
CA THR A 534 -3.50 7.25 23.68
C THR A 534 -2.96 5.84 23.42
N SER A 535 -3.69 4.82 23.86
CA SER A 535 -3.25 3.42 23.76
C SER A 535 -3.87 2.65 22.58
N GLY A 536 -4.85 3.23 21.89
CA GLY A 536 -5.64 2.55 20.85
C GLY A 536 -6.52 1.41 21.38
N ARG A 537 -6.78 1.37 22.69
CA ARG A 537 -7.51 0.26 23.33
C ARG A 537 -8.96 0.64 23.50
N ILE A 538 -9.86 -0.23 23.08
CA ILE A 538 -11.29 -0.07 23.36
C ILE A 538 -11.51 -0.35 24.84
N THR A 539 -12.07 0.62 25.56
CA THR A 539 -12.34 0.53 27.00
C THR A 539 -13.73 -0.04 27.27
N PHE A 540 -14.67 0.17 26.36
CA PHE A 540 -16.02 -0.38 26.42
C PHE A 540 -16.67 -0.40 25.04
N MET A 541 -17.33 -1.50 24.69
CA MET A 541 -18.30 -1.58 23.60
C MET A 541 -19.56 -2.22 24.15
N GLY A 542 -20.73 -1.61 23.94
CA GLY A 542 -21.94 -2.20 24.46
C GLY A 542 -23.20 -1.61 23.88
N GLY A 543 -24.23 -2.45 23.77
CA GLY A 543 -25.54 -2.04 23.30
C GLY A 543 -26.23 -3.12 22.51
N TRP A 544 -27.16 -2.68 21.67
CA TRP A 544 -27.98 -3.56 20.86
C TRP A 544 -27.41 -3.67 19.45
N MET A 545 -27.12 -4.89 19.03
CA MET A 545 -26.72 -5.19 17.66
C MET A 545 -27.77 -6.08 16.98
N ASN A 546 -27.91 -5.92 15.67
CA ASN A 546 -28.67 -6.84 14.82
C ASN A 546 -27.68 -7.44 13.84
N MET A 547 -27.85 -8.71 13.45
CA MET A 547 -27.03 -9.24 12.37
C MET A 547 -27.34 -8.48 11.09
N PRO A 548 -26.34 -8.10 10.27
CA PRO A 548 -26.64 -7.46 8.99
C PRO A 548 -27.48 -8.42 8.12
N GLY A 549 -28.60 -7.91 7.57
CA GLY A 549 -29.63 -8.72 6.90
C GLY A 549 -30.69 -9.36 7.81
N GLY A 550 -30.59 -9.17 9.13
CA GLY A 550 -31.61 -9.55 10.11
C GLY A 550 -32.90 -8.74 9.98
N ASP A 551 -34.01 -9.31 10.47
CA ASP A 551 -35.28 -8.58 10.54
C ASP A 551 -35.32 -7.61 11.72
N ASP A 552 -36.30 -6.70 11.76
CA ASP A 552 -36.46 -5.74 12.87
C ASP A 552 -36.65 -6.40 14.26
N SER A 553 -36.82 -7.73 14.33
CA SER A 553 -37.04 -8.47 15.56
C SER A 553 -35.81 -9.19 16.12
N SER A 554 -34.68 -9.21 15.40
CA SER A 554 -33.49 -10.02 15.71
C SER A 554 -32.38 -9.30 16.51
N TRP A 555 -32.72 -8.21 17.20
CA TRP A 555 -31.76 -7.48 18.04
C TRP A 555 -31.29 -8.30 19.25
N MET A 556 -29.98 -8.33 19.46
CA MET A 556 -29.31 -8.93 20.61
C MET A 556 -28.52 -7.86 21.36
N TYR A 557 -28.59 -7.90 22.69
CA TYR A 557 -27.73 -7.05 23.50
C TYR A 557 -26.39 -7.74 23.70
N MET A 558 -25.31 -6.99 23.55
CA MET A 558 -23.95 -7.43 23.78
C MET A 558 -23.18 -6.32 24.50
N SER A 559 -22.31 -6.67 25.43
CA SER A 559 -21.26 -5.77 25.87
C SER A 559 -19.93 -6.51 25.96
N ILE A 560 -18.87 -5.78 25.68
CA ILE A 560 -17.51 -6.25 25.61
C ILE A 560 -16.63 -5.18 26.25
N TYR A 561 -15.76 -5.58 27.14
CA TYR A 561 -14.77 -4.69 27.74
C TYR A 561 -13.56 -5.49 28.18
N PRO A 562 -12.38 -4.88 28.14
CA PRO A 562 -11.18 -5.56 28.57
C PRO A 562 -11.11 -5.56 30.11
N MET A 563 -10.42 -6.56 30.65
CA MET A 563 -10.22 -6.74 32.09
C MET A 563 -8.72 -6.70 32.39
N PHE A 564 -8.38 -6.33 33.62
CA PHE A 564 -7.01 -6.55 34.12
C PHE A 564 -6.96 -7.88 34.87
N ASN A 565 -5.76 -8.48 34.91
CA ASN A 565 -5.50 -9.72 35.62
C ASN A 565 -4.32 -9.56 36.59
N GLU A 566 -4.38 -10.24 37.72
CA GLU A 566 -3.28 -10.38 38.66
C GLU A 566 -3.22 -11.82 39.20
N THR A 567 -2.05 -12.46 39.13
CA THR A 567 -1.82 -13.76 39.76
C THR A 567 -1.47 -13.58 41.24
N LEU A 568 -2.26 -14.18 42.12
CA LEU A 568 -2.08 -14.06 43.57
C LEU A 568 -0.92 -14.92 44.06
N ASN A 569 -0.08 -14.32 44.91
CA ASN A 569 0.96 -15.01 45.67
C ASN A 569 0.43 -15.48 47.03
N SER A 570 0.98 -16.56 47.56
CA SER A 570 0.70 -16.96 48.94
C SER A 570 1.12 -15.85 49.92
N GLY A 571 0.20 -15.43 50.81
CA GLY A 571 0.36 -14.30 51.71
C GLY A 571 -0.60 -13.15 51.37
N THR A 572 -0.19 -11.92 51.69
CA THR A 572 -0.96 -10.70 51.45
C THR A 572 -0.61 -10.12 50.08
N ASN A 573 -1.61 -9.94 49.23
CA ASN A 573 -1.53 -9.27 47.94
C ASN A 573 -2.26 -7.92 48.05
N VAL A 574 -1.64 -6.87 47.53
CA VAL A 574 -2.20 -5.52 47.43
C VAL A 574 -2.16 -5.13 45.97
N ILE A 575 -3.32 -5.09 45.33
CA ILE A 575 -3.46 -4.98 43.88
C ILE A 575 -4.05 -3.62 43.55
N SER A 576 -3.35 -2.83 42.75
CA SER A 576 -3.88 -1.56 42.24
C SER A 576 -4.76 -1.82 41.04
N VAL A 577 -5.99 -1.35 41.11
CA VAL A 577 -6.97 -1.50 40.02
C VAL A 577 -6.96 -0.24 39.17
N PRO A 578 -6.69 -0.33 37.85
CA PRO A 578 -6.85 0.79 36.93
C PRO A 578 -8.28 1.32 36.96
N ASN A 579 -8.42 2.63 37.09
CA ASN A 579 -9.71 3.32 37.21
C ASN A 579 -9.77 4.58 36.34
N ASP A 580 -8.91 4.66 35.33
CA ASP A 580 -8.66 5.86 34.51
C ASP A 580 -9.91 6.37 33.77
N ALA A 581 -10.93 5.52 33.59
CA ALA A 581 -12.20 5.85 32.96
C ALA A 581 -13.23 6.51 33.90
N ILE A 582 -13.04 6.48 35.24
CA ILE A 582 -14.09 6.89 36.19
C ILE A 582 -13.73 8.20 36.87
N GLY A 583 -14.37 9.28 36.45
CA GLY A 583 -14.32 10.57 37.14
C GLY A 583 -14.86 10.46 38.57
N GLY A 584 -14.10 10.93 39.57
CA GLY A 584 -14.50 10.85 40.98
C GLY A 584 -13.73 9.85 41.82
N ILE A 585 -12.96 8.93 41.22
CA ILE A 585 -12.16 7.94 41.96
C ILE A 585 -10.67 8.23 41.78
N ALA A 586 -9.98 8.54 42.88
CA ALA A 586 -8.55 8.83 42.89
C ALA A 586 -7.66 7.57 42.98
N LEU A 587 -8.15 6.50 43.62
CA LEU A 587 -7.40 5.26 43.82
C LEU A 587 -8.33 4.09 44.12
N SER A 588 -8.07 2.94 43.51
CA SER A 588 -8.75 1.67 43.80
C SER A 588 -7.73 0.57 44.12
N LEU A 589 -7.90 -0.12 45.24
CA LEU A 589 -7.02 -1.19 45.71
C LEU A 589 -7.84 -2.43 46.10
N ILE A 590 -7.34 -3.62 45.79
CA ILE A 590 -7.86 -4.89 46.31
C ILE A 590 -6.80 -5.51 47.21
N ASN A 591 -7.16 -5.77 48.46
CA ASN A 591 -6.33 -6.53 49.41
C ASN A 591 -6.88 -7.93 49.58
N ILE A 592 -6.04 -8.93 49.33
CA ILE A 592 -6.40 -10.35 49.45
C ILE A 592 -5.33 -11.09 50.23
N ILE A 593 -5.75 -11.91 51.19
CA ILE A 593 -4.88 -12.86 51.87
C ILE A 593 -5.24 -14.26 51.36
N THR A 594 -4.26 -14.96 50.81
CA THR A 594 -4.43 -16.32 50.28
C THR A 594 -3.34 -17.25 50.78
N SER A 595 -3.68 -18.51 51.07
CA SER A 595 -2.67 -19.56 51.27
C SER A 595 -2.25 -20.23 49.97
N ASN A 596 -2.98 -20.02 48.87
CA ASN A 596 -2.77 -20.68 47.59
C ASN A 596 -1.93 -19.83 46.62
N THR A 597 -1.12 -20.50 45.82
CA THR A 597 -0.46 -19.93 44.63
C THR A 597 -1.28 -20.34 43.41
N GLU A 598 -1.23 -19.59 42.30
CA GLU A 598 -1.99 -19.89 41.06
C GLU A 598 -3.49 -19.54 41.10
N VAL A 599 -3.93 -18.67 42.02
CA VAL A 599 -5.24 -18.04 41.93
C VAL A 599 -5.12 -16.79 41.06
N GLU A 600 -5.96 -16.66 40.05
CA GLU A 600 -6.04 -15.46 39.21
C GLU A 600 -7.21 -14.60 39.69
N LEU A 601 -6.96 -13.31 39.84
CA LEU A 601 -7.99 -12.29 39.98
C LEU A 601 -8.09 -11.54 38.67
N VAL A 602 -9.25 -11.61 38.04
CA VAL A 602 -9.58 -10.85 36.83
C VAL A 602 -10.66 -9.84 37.20
N ASN A 603 -10.44 -8.57 36.91
CA ASN A 603 -11.39 -7.53 37.31
C ASN A 603 -11.45 -6.36 36.31
N ALA A 604 -12.60 -5.69 36.28
CA ALA A 604 -12.80 -4.45 35.54
C ALA A 604 -13.64 -3.48 36.38
N ILE A 605 -13.28 -2.19 36.35
CA ILE A 605 -14.15 -1.12 36.85
C ILE A 605 -14.62 -0.31 35.64
N LEU A 606 -15.94 -0.16 35.51
CA LEU A 606 -16.58 0.48 34.37
C LEU A 606 -17.43 1.66 34.85
N ASP A 607 -17.44 2.74 34.10
CA ASP A 607 -18.38 3.86 34.22
C ASP A 607 -19.70 3.58 33.48
N HIS A 608 -19.68 2.66 32.52
CA HIS A 608 -20.84 2.23 31.74
C HIS A 608 -21.44 0.91 32.22
N ASN A 609 -22.75 0.75 32.00
CA ASN A 609 -23.48 -0.44 32.41
C ASN A 609 -23.10 -1.64 31.52
N PRO A 610 -22.47 -2.70 32.07
CA PRO A 610 -22.06 -3.86 31.28
C PRO A 610 -23.24 -4.78 30.91
N ILE A 611 -24.47 -4.47 31.33
CA ILE A 611 -25.64 -5.32 31.12
C ILE A 611 -26.87 -4.50 30.69
N ASN A 612 -27.83 -5.18 30.07
CA ASN A 612 -29.02 -4.56 29.48
C ASN A 612 -30.10 -4.10 30.49
N THR A 613 -29.79 -4.13 31.78
CA THR A 613 -30.73 -3.77 32.84
C THR A 613 -30.16 -2.61 33.63
N SER A 614 -30.82 -1.45 33.60
CA SER A 614 -30.39 -0.26 34.33
C SER A 614 -30.72 -0.34 35.83
N ILE A 615 -29.83 0.23 36.64
CA ILE A 615 -30.12 0.52 38.06
C ILE A 615 -31.00 1.77 38.11
N THR A 616 -32.16 1.68 38.77
CA THR A 616 -33.18 2.74 38.76
C THR A 616 -33.14 3.64 39.99
N ASN A 617 -32.32 3.33 40.99
CA ASN A 617 -32.26 4.06 42.25
C ASN A 617 -30.90 4.75 42.43
N GLY A 618 -30.88 6.07 42.27
CA GLY A 618 -29.67 6.91 42.31
C GLY A 618 -28.93 6.99 40.99
N THR A 619 -27.81 7.70 41.00
CA THR A 619 -26.84 7.77 39.89
C THR A 619 -25.77 6.71 40.12
N VAL A 620 -25.44 5.91 39.12
CA VAL A 620 -24.38 4.90 39.28
C VAL A 620 -23.02 5.62 39.29
N LEU A 621 -22.20 5.28 40.29
CA LEU A 621 -20.83 5.76 40.43
C LEU A 621 -19.87 4.92 39.59
N TYR A 622 -19.98 3.60 39.71
CA TYR A 622 -19.21 2.64 38.93
C TYR A 622 -19.86 1.25 38.99
N TYR A 623 -19.47 0.41 38.03
CA TYR A 623 -19.69 -1.02 37.98
C TYR A 623 -18.35 -1.73 38.21
N ASN A 624 -18.36 -2.86 38.91
CA ASN A 624 -17.17 -3.69 39.12
C ASN A 624 -17.49 -5.13 38.77
N ASP A 625 -16.77 -5.67 37.79
CA ASP A 625 -16.90 -7.06 37.38
C ASP A 625 -15.69 -7.84 37.89
N LEU A 626 -15.91 -8.87 38.69
CA LEU A 626 -14.88 -9.62 39.40
C LEU A 626 -15.01 -11.11 39.14
N LEU A 627 -13.91 -11.70 38.67
CA LEU A 627 -13.67 -13.13 38.66
C LEU A 627 -12.47 -13.47 39.55
N ILE A 628 -12.63 -14.50 40.37
CA ILE A 628 -11.55 -15.16 41.10
C ILE A 628 -11.61 -16.64 40.77
N THR A 629 -10.58 -17.17 40.14
CA THR A 629 -10.60 -18.52 39.56
C THR A 629 -10.72 -19.63 40.61
N ASN A 630 -10.29 -19.37 41.84
CA ASN A 630 -10.46 -20.29 42.95
C ASN A 630 -10.46 -19.57 44.31
N THR A 631 -11.51 -19.78 45.09
CA THR A 631 -11.67 -19.20 46.43
C THR A 631 -11.07 -20.04 47.58
N THR A 632 -10.57 -21.23 47.28
CA THR A 632 -10.03 -22.16 48.29
C THR A 632 -8.79 -21.57 48.97
N GLY A 633 -8.90 -21.33 50.29
CA GLY A 633 -7.79 -20.78 51.08
C GLY A 633 -7.65 -19.26 51.00
N LEU A 634 -8.65 -18.56 50.46
CA LEU A 634 -8.81 -17.11 50.60
C LEU A 634 -9.41 -16.77 51.97
N GLU A 635 -8.88 -15.71 52.59
CA GLU A 635 -9.54 -15.04 53.72
C GLU A 635 -10.57 -14.03 53.21
N ASN A 636 -10.67 -12.83 53.80
CA ASN A 636 -11.54 -11.78 53.31
C ASN A 636 -10.90 -11.05 52.12
N ILE A 637 -11.70 -10.71 51.12
CA ILE A 637 -11.33 -9.78 50.05
C ILE A 637 -11.73 -8.39 50.49
N THR A 638 -10.81 -7.43 50.41
CA THR A 638 -11.08 -6.05 50.80
C THR A 638 -10.85 -5.11 49.63
N PHE A 639 -11.91 -4.45 49.16
CA PHE A 639 -11.83 -3.39 48.15
C PHE A 639 -11.73 -2.05 48.86
N TYR A 640 -10.67 -1.30 48.61
CA TYR A 640 -10.50 0.07 49.09
C TYR A 640 -10.62 1.02 47.91
N ILE A 641 -11.47 2.02 48.05
CA ILE A 641 -11.74 3.03 47.02
C ILE A 641 -11.59 4.39 47.68
N LYS A 642 -10.75 5.24 47.09
CA LYS A 642 -10.58 6.63 47.50
C LYS A 642 -11.18 7.54 46.45
N PHE A 643 -12.04 8.45 46.88
CA PHE A 643 -12.66 9.43 46.01
C PHE A 643 -11.79 10.68 45.87
N ASP A 644 -11.86 11.34 44.71
CA ASP A 644 -11.19 12.61 44.48
C ASP A 644 -11.98 13.79 45.07
N GLU A 645 -11.49 15.02 44.88
CA GLU A 645 -12.15 16.23 45.41
C GLU A 645 -13.51 16.54 44.76
N SER A 646 -13.85 15.90 43.63
CA SER A 646 -15.13 16.09 42.94
C SER A 646 -16.28 15.30 43.54
N PHE A 647 -15.99 14.29 44.38
CA PHE A 647 -16.98 13.45 45.03
C PHE A 647 -16.80 13.43 46.56
N ASP A 648 -17.64 14.18 47.27
CA ASP A 648 -17.61 14.25 48.74
C ASP A 648 -18.54 13.21 49.38
N LEU A 649 -17.95 12.14 49.91
CA LEU A 649 -18.65 11.01 50.51
C LEU A 649 -19.61 11.41 51.66
N GLU A 650 -19.39 12.55 52.35
CA GLU A 650 -20.29 13.01 53.42
C GLU A 650 -21.67 13.45 52.91
N ASN A 651 -21.78 13.83 51.64
CA ASN A 651 -22.99 14.41 51.05
C ASN A 651 -23.82 13.44 50.22
N TYR A 652 -23.47 12.14 50.20
CA TYR A 652 -24.14 11.14 49.40
C TYR A 652 -24.50 9.89 50.22
N ASN A 653 -25.67 9.32 49.94
CA ASN A 653 -26.00 7.97 50.37
C ASN A 653 -25.64 6.98 49.26
N LEU A 654 -24.73 6.05 49.55
CA LEU A 654 -24.36 4.97 48.63
C LEU A 654 -25.32 3.77 48.78
N THR A 655 -25.64 3.13 47.65
CA THR A 655 -26.36 1.86 47.58
C THR A 655 -25.51 0.88 46.78
N PHE A 656 -25.33 -0.33 47.31
CA PHE A 656 -24.54 -1.38 46.69
C PHE A 656 -25.46 -2.38 46.02
N TRP A 657 -25.09 -2.79 44.81
CA TRP A 657 -25.84 -3.69 43.97
C TRP A 657 -24.96 -4.86 43.57
N ALA A 658 -25.58 -6.03 43.42
CA ALA A 658 -25.00 -7.19 42.80
C ALA A 658 -25.96 -7.70 41.73
N TRP A 659 -25.41 -8.12 40.60
CA TRP A 659 -26.18 -8.64 39.49
C TRP A 659 -26.41 -10.15 39.65
N ASN A 660 -27.63 -10.59 39.35
CA ASN A 660 -27.99 -11.99 39.15
C ASN A 660 -27.63 -12.96 40.29
N MET A 661 -27.53 -12.47 41.53
CA MET A 661 -27.18 -13.28 42.70
C MET A 661 -28.21 -14.39 43.01
N SER A 662 -29.48 -14.18 42.63
CA SER A 662 -30.56 -15.15 42.79
C SER A 662 -30.90 -15.95 41.53
N GLY A 663 -30.18 -15.75 40.41
CA GLY A 663 -30.46 -16.40 39.13
C GLY A 663 -31.64 -15.81 38.34
N ASN A 664 -32.12 -14.60 38.71
CA ASN A 664 -33.30 -13.95 38.12
C ASN A 664 -32.96 -12.84 37.09
N ASN A 665 -31.69 -12.67 36.70
CA ASN A 665 -31.24 -11.61 35.79
C ASN A 665 -31.74 -10.21 36.19
N GLU A 666 -31.55 -9.86 37.47
CA GLU A 666 -31.91 -8.56 38.03
C GLU A 666 -30.82 -8.01 38.96
N TRP A 667 -30.84 -6.70 39.17
CA TRP A 667 -29.99 -6.05 40.16
C TRP A 667 -30.58 -6.20 41.56
N GLU A 668 -29.81 -6.78 42.47
CA GLU A 668 -30.17 -6.97 43.87
C GLU A 668 -29.39 -5.99 44.74
N SER A 669 -30.11 -5.22 45.55
CA SER A 669 -29.46 -4.33 46.52
C SER A 669 -28.96 -5.11 47.73
N ALA A 670 -27.79 -4.74 48.24
CA ALA A 670 -27.22 -5.35 49.42
C ALA A 670 -28.22 -5.26 50.60
N PRO A 671 -28.45 -6.35 51.35
CA PRO A 671 -29.40 -6.35 52.44
C PRO A 671 -28.96 -5.36 53.54
N PRO A 672 -29.89 -4.75 54.29
CA PRO A 672 -29.56 -3.76 55.33
C PRO A 672 -28.59 -4.28 56.41
N GLU A 673 -28.56 -5.59 56.60
CA GLU A 673 -27.71 -6.32 57.54
C GLU A 673 -26.24 -6.44 57.08
N ALA A 674 -25.95 -6.16 55.80
CA ALA A 674 -24.60 -6.15 55.24
C ALA A 674 -23.86 -4.82 55.48
N THR A 675 -24.45 -3.86 56.20
CA THR A 675 -23.86 -2.54 56.47
C THR A 675 -22.50 -2.61 57.17
N ASP A 676 -22.24 -3.64 57.98
CA ASP A 676 -20.93 -3.87 58.62
C ASP A 676 -19.82 -4.27 57.63
N MET A 677 -20.15 -4.60 56.38
CA MET A 677 -19.18 -4.89 55.31
C MET A 677 -18.63 -3.62 54.65
N PHE A 678 -19.26 -2.47 54.89
CA PHE A 678 -18.90 -1.18 54.29
C PHE A 678 -18.38 -0.23 55.37
N VAL A 679 -17.10 0.11 55.31
CA VAL A 679 -16.44 1.03 56.25
C VAL A 679 -16.15 2.34 55.54
N TYR A 680 -16.80 3.41 56.01
CA TYR A 680 -16.64 4.77 55.49
C TYR A 680 -15.60 5.52 56.32
N ASP A 681 -14.57 6.06 55.66
CA ASP A 681 -13.65 7.03 56.26
C ASP A 681 -13.84 8.39 55.59
N TYR A 682 -14.70 9.20 56.18
CA TYR A 682 -15.00 10.55 55.68
C TYR A 682 -13.79 11.50 55.74
N ALA A 683 -12.79 11.24 56.61
CA ALA A 683 -11.61 12.09 56.71
C ALA A 683 -10.61 11.84 55.57
N ASP A 684 -10.50 10.59 55.11
CA ASP A 684 -9.69 10.19 53.96
C ASP A 684 -10.49 10.18 52.63
N ASN A 685 -11.79 10.52 52.70
CA ASN A 685 -12.75 10.45 51.61
C ASN A 685 -12.72 9.07 50.91
N SER A 686 -12.76 8.00 51.71
CA SER A 686 -12.59 6.64 51.22
C SER A 686 -13.63 5.66 51.76
N LEU A 687 -13.82 4.59 50.99
CA LEU A 687 -14.73 3.49 51.25
C LEU A 687 -13.92 2.18 51.23
N THR A 688 -14.08 1.37 52.26
CA THR A 688 -13.56 0.00 52.31
C THR A 688 -14.73 -0.98 52.31
N ILE A 689 -14.74 -1.91 51.36
CA ILE A 689 -15.72 -2.97 51.23
C ILE A 689 -15.04 -4.30 51.57
N ILE A 690 -15.57 -5.03 52.56
CA ILE A 690 -14.99 -6.28 53.04
C ILE A 690 -15.95 -7.42 52.68
N PHE A 691 -15.54 -8.26 51.74
CA PHE A 691 -16.26 -9.46 51.34
C PHE A 691 -15.70 -10.68 52.08
N PRO A 692 -16.46 -11.30 53.00
CA PRO A 692 -16.07 -12.56 53.59
C PRO A 692 -16.29 -13.69 52.57
N VAL A 693 -15.22 -14.37 52.18
CA VAL A 693 -15.26 -15.50 51.22
C VAL A 693 -15.74 -16.80 51.90
N GLY A 694 -16.53 -16.67 52.97
CA GLY A 694 -16.76 -17.70 53.98
C GLY A 694 -17.25 -19.05 53.43
N GLY A 695 -16.33 -20.01 53.28
CA GLY A 695 -16.61 -21.44 53.16
C GLY A 695 -17.00 -21.95 51.77
N SER A 696 -16.98 -21.12 50.73
CA SER A 696 -17.15 -21.59 49.34
C SER A 696 -15.85 -22.24 48.85
N SER A 697 -15.98 -23.36 48.12
CA SER A 697 -14.88 -23.98 47.36
C SER A 697 -15.24 -23.92 45.88
N GLY A 698 -14.47 -23.19 45.09
CA GLY A 698 -14.71 -23.00 43.65
C GLY A 698 -14.41 -21.57 43.19
N PRO A 699 -14.61 -21.25 41.91
CA PRO A 699 -14.50 -19.90 41.40
C PRO A 699 -15.60 -18.98 41.97
N LEU A 700 -15.34 -17.68 41.93
CA LEU A 700 -16.30 -16.63 42.27
C LEU A 700 -16.36 -15.64 41.10
N SER A 701 -17.55 -15.45 40.53
CA SER A 701 -17.85 -14.53 39.44
C SER A 701 -19.01 -13.64 39.89
N ILE A 702 -18.84 -12.31 39.85
CA ILE A 702 -19.87 -11.37 40.29
C ILE A 702 -19.72 -10.00 39.62
N ILE A 703 -20.83 -9.46 39.13
CA ILE A 703 -20.93 -8.06 38.71
C ILE A 703 -21.58 -7.27 39.84
N MET A 704 -20.90 -6.22 40.29
CA MET A 704 -21.34 -5.32 41.34
C MET A 704 -21.49 -3.90 40.79
N ALA A 705 -22.27 -3.08 41.48
CA ALA A 705 -22.32 -1.65 41.19
C ALA A 705 -22.55 -0.84 42.46
N VAL A 706 -22.11 0.41 42.43
CA VAL A 706 -22.39 1.37 43.50
C VAL A 706 -23.16 2.53 42.90
N SER A 707 -24.36 2.81 43.42
CA SER A 707 -25.10 4.02 43.08
C SER A 707 -25.17 4.97 44.26
N TYR A 708 -25.39 6.25 43.98
CA TYR A 708 -25.45 7.30 44.99
C TYR A 708 -26.65 8.21 44.81
N ILE A 709 -27.11 8.78 45.92
CA ILE A 709 -28.14 9.82 45.96
C ILE A 709 -27.59 10.97 46.81
N TYR A 710 -27.62 12.19 46.27
CA TYR A 710 -27.23 13.38 47.03
C TYR A 710 -28.16 13.58 48.23
N THR A 711 -27.58 13.60 49.42
CA THR A 711 -28.25 13.80 50.70
C THR A 711 -27.88 15.10 51.39
N GLY A 712 -26.93 15.84 50.83
CA GLY A 712 -26.69 17.22 51.23
C GLY A 712 -28.00 18.01 51.18
N SER A 713 -28.26 18.82 52.20
CA SER A 713 -29.35 19.80 52.11
C SER A 713 -29.12 20.62 50.84
N GLU A 714 -30.15 20.81 50.00
CA GLU A 714 -30.15 21.95 49.07
C GLU A 714 -29.63 23.14 49.88
N ASP A 715 -28.49 23.70 49.47
CA ASP A 715 -28.00 24.93 50.06
C ASP A 715 -29.14 25.91 49.98
N ALA A 716 -29.78 26.17 51.12
CA ALA A 716 -30.66 27.29 51.27
C ALA A 716 -29.78 28.51 51.02
N ILE A 717 -29.75 28.99 49.77
CA ILE A 717 -28.94 30.12 49.32
C ILE A 717 -28.93 31.14 50.46
N PRO A 718 -27.79 31.38 51.13
CA PRO A 718 -27.74 32.26 52.28
C PRO A 718 -28.13 33.67 51.83
N GLY A 719 -29.41 34.00 51.98
CA GLY A 719 -29.98 35.22 51.43
C GLY A 719 -31.32 35.06 50.72
N PHE A 720 -31.79 33.89 50.29
CA PHE A 720 -33.09 33.78 49.60
C PHE A 720 -34.29 34.14 50.51
N PRO A 721 -34.33 33.73 51.80
CA PRO A 721 -35.33 34.24 52.74
C PRO A 721 -35.17 35.75 52.98
N LEU A 722 -33.94 36.27 52.96
CA LEU A 722 -33.65 37.71 53.10
C LEU A 722 -34.09 38.50 51.85
N LEU A 723 -33.96 37.93 50.65
CA LEU A 723 -34.36 38.53 49.37
C LEU A 723 -35.88 38.53 49.22
N ILE A 724 -36.56 37.48 49.68
CA ILE A 724 -38.02 37.44 49.80
C ILE A 724 -38.49 38.44 50.85
N THR A 725 -37.81 38.53 52.01
CA THR A 725 -38.17 39.47 53.09
C THR A 725 -37.92 40.92 52.69
N ILE A 726 -36.80 41.23 52.03
CA ILE A 726 -36.49 42.54 51.44
C ILE A 726 -37.47 42.82 50.29
N GLY A 727 -37.79 41.85 49.44
CA GLY A 727 -38.79 41.98 48.38
C GLY A 727 -40.17 42.37 48.93
N PHE A 728 -40.64 41.68 49.97
CA PHE A 728 -41.90 42.01 50.66
C PHE A 728 -41.83 43.36 51.41
N LEU A 729 -40.69 43.71 52.03
CA LEU A 729 -40.46 45.03 52.64
C LEU A 729 -40.46 46.15 51.60
N THR A 730 -39.86 45.95 50.43
CA THR A 730 -39.78 46.94 49.35
C THR A 730 -41.15 47.15 48.73
N ILE A 731 -41.92 46.08 48.49
CA ILE A 731 -43.32 46.15 48.04
C ILE A 731 -44.20 46.85 49.10
N SER A 732 -43.99 46.56 50.39
CA SER A 732 -44.74 47.18 51.50
C SER A 732 -44.40 48.66 51.67
N VAL A 733 -43.14 49.06 51.49
CA VAL A 733 -42.68 50.46 51.52
C VAL A 733 -43.21 51.21 50.29
N ILE A 734 -43.18 50.62 49.09
CA ILE A 734 -43.78 51.22 47.88
C ILE A 734 -45.30 51.36 48.05
N ALA A 735 -45.98 50.37 48.63
CA ALA A 735 -47.42 50.46 48.94
C ALA A 735 -47.72 51.55 49.97
N LEU A 736 -46.90 51.70 51.03
CA LEU A 736 -47.02 52.76 52.02
C LEU A 736 -46.74 54.15 51.42
N ILE A 737 -45.72 54.29 50.56
CA ILE A 737 -45.42 55.52 49.81
C ILE A 737 -46.57 55.88 48.87
N MET A 738 -47.14 54.91 48.15
CA MET A 738 -48.32 55.13 47.31
C MET A 738 -49.56 55.53 48.10
N ILE A 739 -49.79 54.94 49.29
CA ILE A 739 -50.87 55.33 50.20
C ILE A 739 -50.64 56.74 50.76
N HIS A 740 -49.38 57.11 51.06
CA HIS A 740 -49.02 58.44 51.55
C HIS A 740 -49.15 59.51 50.44
N LEU A 741 -48.70 59.22 49.21
CA LEU A 741 -48.89 60.10 48.04
C LEU A 741 -50.36 60.27 47.66
N LYS A 742 -51.20 59.23 47.84
CA LYS A 742 -52.66 59.35 47.69
C LYS A 742 -53.31 60.23 48.77
N LYS A 743 -52.74 60.30 49.97
CA LYS A 743 -53.21 61.19 51.06
C LYS A 743 -52.71 62.63 50.91
N VAL A 744 -51.50 62.85 50.38
CA VAL A 744 -50.95 64.20 50.16
C VAL A 744 -51.60 64.90 48.95
N LYS A 745 -52.05 64.17 47.92
CA LYS A 745 -52.89 64.74 46.84
C LYS A 745 -54.31 65.15 47.28
N LYS A 746 -54.72 64.86 48.51
CA LYS A 746 -56.05 65.24 49.05
C LYS A 746 -55.99 66.44 50.01
N LEU A 747 -54.81 67.06 50.17
CA LEU A 747 -54.56 68.17 51.09
C LEU A 747 -53.72 69.29 50.43
N ILE A 748 -54.05 69.66 49.19
CA ILE A 748 -53.84 71.02 48.66
C ILE A 748 -55.06 71.31 47.77
N PRO A 749 -55.83 72.39 48.04
CA PRO A 749 -57.07 72.71 47.30
C PRO A 749 -56.85 73.07 45.83
#